data_AF-A0A959DXV0-F1
#
_entry.id   AF-A0A959DXV0-F1
#
_cell.length_a   1.000
_cell.length_b   1.000
_cell.length_c   1.000
_cell.angle_alpha   90.00
_cell.angle_beta   90.00
_cell.angle_gamma   90.00
#
_symmetry.space_group_name_H-M   'P 1'
#
loop_
_entity.id
_entity.type
_entity.pdbx_description
1 polymer ?
#
loop_
_entity_poly.entity_id
_entity_poly.type
_entity_poly.pdbx_seq_one_letter_code
_entity_poly.pdbx_strand_id
1 'polypeptide(L)'
;MLRRFTYLIVFLLHLGFLTAQNEQELYHLASFETGSEGAAETVAFDPATSHAFFTSNGLNKLTILDLSVPKTPTLFMEIDLSPYGGGPNSVATANGVVAVGVQANEKTDPGKIVFFDANGAFLKAVDAGALPDMVVFSPDGTKVLSANEGEPNGDYTIDPEGSVTIVDISGGVGAAAVSTVSFAAYNDRKASLMNKGIRIFGNDGLSSVAQDMEPEYIAITADGSLAYVNCQENNAFAVIDLTTNKLLDLYPLGYKDHMAGNPVLESFVLNEIVPGWPDLGTPVYDGGQPTVKVGGFSGLYYDPTQSTADTRVFYAIPDRGPNAEPVAKANATPAPAQDLRPFKLPDYQANISKFTLNRQTGAVTFDGQIPLFRQDGVTPISGKGNIPGVDEVPVTYADPNTAYANTDFADNTGETYHELPYDAFGGDFEGILRDKHGDFWMCDENRPAIYKFSPNGILIERYVPKGTSVLGTTPEPEGTFGAETLPAVYAKRRGNRGFEAIAYDSTHNVIYAFIQSPIENPDASVRNKTDVIRILGIDAATGEPVEEYVYLLEINKYSGRYKSRIDKIGDAVYVGNGQFLVLERDSELPGVTEGKKYVFKVDLKGATNILGTELALRDTLGGAPTLEQLSADELLAEGVHPVHKLKIANLPTLNYNSSDKSEGIALLPGNEIAVINDNDFGLAGAGVSDNTVLGIISFLGDNGMDASDKDDSINIAPRPVLGMYLPDAIAAYEVNGATYIVTANEGDSRDYDGYSEEERVKDLTLDPDVFPNASDLQKDKALGRLKTTSSQGDLDGDGDYDEIYAYGARSFSIFDAYGNLVFDSGSDFAKKTAEYEPDLFNEDGGAKDGRSDDKGVEPEAVGIGTIGDFTYAFIGFERQSAIVVYDITDPTAPEFITYYNNRTVDGGNVTGDVSPEIIKFVPAEESPNGENLLIVGYEVSGSVGIIQVGGEIVAVSEQLRDNARFKAFPVPATDWVHFDQAVSGQILDANGRLMTVLNNNREVNVSSWAPGMYVISTPDRGTRRFLKLK
;
A
#
# COMPACT_ATOMS: atom_id res chain seq x y z
N MET A 1 -47.60 17.04 -21.37
CA MET A 1 -46.80 17.80 -20.39
C MET A 1 -45.39 17.25 -20.18
N LEU A 2 -45.13 15.94 -20.36
CA LEU A 2 -43.80 15.33 -20.18
C LEU A 2 -42.72 15.73 -21.20
N ARG A 3 -43.07 16.22 -22.41
CA ARG A 3 -42.09 16.59 -23.45
C ARG A 3 -41.50 18.00 -23.33
N ARG A 4 -41.96 18.83 -22.38
CA ARG A 4 -41.41 20.18 -22.16
C ARG A 4 -40.43 20.29 -20.99
N PHE A 5 -40.34 19.26 -20.14
CA PHE A 5 -39.38 19.21 -19.03
C PHE A 5 -38.00 18.69 -19.46
N THR A 6 -37.95 17.71 -20.37
CA THR A 6 -36.67 17.15 -20.88
C THR A 6 -35.87 18.16 -21.71
N TYR A 7 -36.54 19.04 -22.45
CA TYR A 7 -35.86 20.09 -23.21
C TYR A 7 -35.37 21.24 -22.33
N LEU A 8 -35.96 21.48 -21.15
CA LEU A 8 -35.48 22.55 -20.27
C LEU A 8 -34.19 22.14 -19.52
N ILE A 9 -34.07 20.86 -19.15
CA ILE A 9 -32.86 20.29 -18.54
C ILE A 9 -31.72 20.21 -19.57
N VAL A 10 -32.02 19.77 -20.80
CA VAL A 10 -31.02 19.71 -21.88
C VAL A 10 -30.61 21.11 -22.38
N PHE A 11 -31.49 22.11 -22.30
CA PHE A 11 -31.18 23.50 -22.69
C PHE A 11 -30.44 24.29 -21.58
N LEU A 12 -30.65 23.95 -20.30
CA LEU A 12 -29.82 24.45 -19.20
C LEU A 12 -28.42 23.81 -19.23
N LEU A 13 -28.30 22.55 -19.63
CA LEU A 13 -27.01 21.92 -19.91
C LEU A 13 -26.33 22.55 -21.15
N HIS A 14 -27.05 22.82 -22.23
CA HIS A 14 -26.48 23.40 -23.47
C HIS A 14 -25.94 24.83 -23.33
N LEU A 15 -26.33 25.61 -22.31
CA LEU A 15 -25.74 26.93 -22.06
C LEU A 15 -24.39 26.88 -21.35
N GLY A 16 -24.04 25.76 -20.71
CA GLY A 16 -22.72 25.55 -20.09
C GLY A 16 -21.65 24.95 -21.01
N PHE A 17 -21.97 24.62 -22.27
CA PHE A 17 -21.07 23.87 -23.16
C PHE A 17 -20.54 24.65 -24.38
N LEU A 18 -20.60 25.99 -24.37
CA LEU A 18 -20.10 26.81 -25.50
C LEU A 18 -19.10 27.92 -25.12
N THR A 19 -18.55 27.91 -23.91
CA THR A 19 -17.42 28.79 -23.52
C THR A 19 -16.37 28.04 -22.70
N ALA A 20 -15.78 26.99 -23.26
CA ALA A 20 -14.53 26.45 -22.73
C ALA A 20 -13.36 27.35 -23.18
N GLN A 21 -13.22 28.49 -22.51
CA GLN A 21 -12.01 29.28 -22.31
C GLN A 21 -12.38 30.40 -21.33
N ASN A 22 -11.97 30.26 -20.05
CA ASN A 22 -12.25 31.12 -18.88
C ASN A 22 -13.57 30.90 -18.10
N GLU A 23 -13.74 29.75 -17.46
CA GLU A 23 -14.48 29.70 -16.18
C GLU A 23 -13.43 29.57 -15.06
N GLN A 24 -13.05 30.69 -14.45
CA GLN A 24 -12.16 30.69 -13.29
C GLN A 24 -12.98 30.23 -12.07
N GLU A 25 -12.89 28.94 -11.74
CA GLU A 25 -13.53 28.34 -10.55
C GLU A 25 -12.86 28.78 -9.24
N LEU A 26 -11.58 29.16 -9.34
CA LEU A 26 -10.82 29.88 -8.34
C LEU A 26 -10.61 31.33 -8.81
N TYR A 27 -11.03 32.30 -8.00
CA TYR A 27 -10.94 33.73 -8.35
C TYR A 27 -9.73 34.37 -7.67
N HIS A 28 -8.74 34.82 -8.46
CA HIS A 28 -7.65 35.64 -7.92
C HIS A 28 -8.21 36.96 -7.36
N LEU A 29 -7.89 37.27 -6.10
CA LEU A 29 -8.30 38.52 -5.47
C LEU A 29 -7.18 39.55 -5.46
N ALA A 30 -5.98 39.14 -5.05
CA ALA A 30 -4.81 39.98 -4.95
C ALA A 30 -3.54 39.13 -4.76
N SER A 31 -2.39 39.73 -5.06
CA SER A 31 -1.07 39.25 -4.63
C SER A 31 -0.39 40.35 -3.82
N PHE A 32 0.28 39.96 -2.75
CA PHE A 32 1.17 40.83 -2.00
C PHE A 32 2.62 40.49 -2.35
N GLU A 33 3.34 41.43 -2.95
CA GLU A 33 4.77 41.29 -3.25
C GLU A 33 5.59 41.43 -1.96
N THR A 34 6.34 40.40 -1.59
CA THR A 34 7.17 40.41 -0.37
C THR A 34 8.44 41.25 -0.56
N GLY A 35 8.90 41.41 -1.81
CA GLY A 35 10.12 42.12 -2.16
C GLY A 35 11.40 41.28 -2.04
N SER A 36 11.29 39.97 -1.81
CA SER A 36 12.39 39.01 -1.83
C SER A 36 11.91 37.69 -2.44
N GLU A 37 12.71 37.10 -3.34
CA GLU A 37 12.62 35.67 -3.69
C GLU A 37 12.96 34.83 -2.44
N GLY A 38 12.43 33.60 -2.33
CA GLY A 38 12.62 32.77 -1.13
C GLY A 38 11.89 33.32 0.10
N ALA A 39 10.78 34.03 -0.11
CA ALA A 39 9.93 34.54 0.97
C ALA A 39 8.52 34.01 0.82
N ALA A 40 7.82 33.90 1.95
CA ALA A 40 6.54 33.23 2.07
C ALA A 40 6.56 31.71 1.84
N GLU A 41 7.68 31.07 2.18
CA GLU A 41 7.82 29.60 2.24
C GLU A 41 6.71 28.96 3.09
N THR A 42 6.28 29.63 4.17
CA THR A 42 5.10 29.22 4.94
C THR A 42 4.13 30.37 5.15
N VAL A 43 2.83 30.04 5.24
CA VAL A 43 1.76 31.00 5.50
C VAL A 43 0.79 30.51 6.57
N ALA A 44 0.38 31.42 7.46
CA ALA A 44 -0.64 31.17 8.48
C ALA A 44 -1.67 32.30 8.54
N PHE A 45 -2.80 32.05 9.20
CA PHE A 45 -3.91 33.02 9.27
C PHE A 45 -4.58 32.98 10.64
N ASP A 46 -4.81 34.16 11.23
CA ASP A 46 -5.63 34.31 12.45
C ASP A 46 -6.99 34.93 12.09
N PRO A 47 -8.10 34.20 12.28
CA PRO A 47 -9.43 34.70 11.90
C PRO A 47 -9.93 35.82 12.80
N ALA A 48 -9.46 35.92 14.05
CA ALA A 48 -9.93 36.94 14.98
C ALA A 48 -9.40 38.34 14.64
N THR A 49 -8.16 38.44 14.15
CA THR A 49 -7.57 39.70 13.68
C THR A 49 -7.64 39.89 12.17
N SER A 50 -7.98 38.83 11.42
CA SER A 50 -7.86 38.80 9.95
C SER A 50 -6.43 39.07 9.47
N HIS A 51 -5.44 38.65 10.26
CA HIS A 51 -4.04 38.77 9.89
C HIS A 51 -3.55 37.48 9.23
N ALA A 52 -2.82 37.63 8.11
CA ALA A 52 -1.99 36.57 7.56
C ALA A 52 -0.53 36.78 7.97
N PHE A 53 0.19 35.68 8.12
CA PHE A 53 1.57 35.63 8.59
C PHE A 53 2.38 34.86 7.58
N PHE A 54 3.58 35.32 7.26
CA PHE A 54 4.51 34.56 6.43
C PHE A 54 5.96 34.80 6.84
N THR A 55 6.80 33.79 6.62
CA THR A 55 8.24 33.81 6.94
C THR A 55 9.05 34.34 5.75
N SER A 56 10.23 34.88 6.03
CA SER A 56 11.21 35.23 5.00
C SER A 56 12.58 34.87 5.52
N ASN A 57 13.11 33.71 5.14
CA ASN A 57 14.38 33.21 5.63
C ASN A 57 15.52 34.18 5.30
N GLY A 58 15.67 34.53 4.01
CA GLY A 58 16.71 35.44 3.53
C GLY A 58 16.69 36.86 4.13
N LEU A 59 15.53 37.30 4.63
CA LEU A 59 15.39 38.58 5.35
C LEU A 59 15.43 38.44 6.88
N ASN A 60 15.38 37.23 7.40
CA ASN A 60 15.25 36.85 8.80
C ASN A 60 14.08 37.58 9.51
N LYS A 61 12.88 37.49 8.93
CA LYS A 61 11.68 38.20 9.39
C LYS A 61 10.42 37.34 9.40
N LEU A 62 9.55 37.65 10.36
CA LEU A 62 8.12 37.33 10.30
C LEU A 62 7.37 38.56 9.80
N THR A 63 6.57 38.41 8.75
CA THR A 63 5.75 39.48 8.20
C THR A 63 4.28 39.24 8.50
N ILE A 64 3.56 40.31 8.87
CA ILE A 64 2.13 40.29 9.17
C ILE A 64 1.40 41.17 8.15
N LEU A 65 0.43 40.59 7.46
CA LEU A 65 -0.47 41.27 6.54
C LEU A 65 -1.86 41.43 7.18
N ASP A 66 -2.47 42.60 7.01
CA ASP A 66 -3.88 42.82 7.29
C ASP A 66 -4.71 42.42 6.05
N LEU A 67 -5.51 41.36 6.21
CA LEU A 67 -6.43 40.83 5.20
C LEU A 67 -7.90 41.19 5.48
N SER A 68 -8.20 42.15 6.36
CA SER A 68 -9.57 42.63 6.61
C SER A 68 -10.32 43.01 5.32
N VAL A 69 -9.58 43.37 4.26
CA VAL A 69 -10.08 43.49 2.89
C VAL A 69 -9.23 42.60 1.97
N PRO A 70 -9.61 41.34 1.70
CA PRO A 70 -8.77 40.36 0.97
C PRO A 70 -8.31 40.80 -0.42
N LYS A 71 -9.08 41.67 -1.09
CA LYS A 71 -8.74 42.24 -2.41
C LYS A 71 -7.66 43.33 -2.35
N THR A 72 -7.24 43.73 -1.15
CA THR A 72 -6.25 44.78 -0.94
C THR A 72 -5.46 44.45 0.33
N PRO A 73 -4.66 43.36 0.32
CA PRO A 73 -3.78 43.02 1.43
C PRO A 73 -2.84 44.18 1.70
N THR A 74 -2.64 44.52 2.98
CA THR A 74 -1.70 45.59 3.37
C THR A 74 -0.72 45.12 4.41
N LEU A 75 0.52 45.59 4.33
CA LEU A 75 1.52 45.34 5.35
C LEU A 75 1.06 45.93 6.70
N PHE A 76 0.91 45.08 7.71
CA PHE A 76 0.62 45.50 9.07
C PHE A 76 1.91 45.78 9.83
N MET A 77 2.81 44.79 9.90
CA MET A 77 4.15 44.96 10.48
C MET A 77 5.13 43.88 10.01
N GLU A 78 6.41 44.13 10.26
CA GLU A 78 7.48 43.13 10.15
C GLU A 78 8.18 43.01 11.52
N ILE A 79 8.59 41.78 11.85
CA ILE A 79 9.30 41.46 13.08
C ILE A 79 10.67 40.89 12.71
N ASP A 80 11.73 41.52 13.21
CA ASP A 80 13.11 41.03 13.09
C ASP A 80 13.32 39.83 14.01
N LEU A 81 13.75 38.72 13.42
CA LEU A 81 13.98 37.45 14.13
C LEU A 81 15.47 37.15 14.37
N SER A 82 16.38 38.02 13.92
CA SER A 82 17.83 37.93 14.21
C SER A 82 18.18 37.76 15.70
N PRO A 83 17.40 38.28 16.69
CA PRO A 83 17.65 38.00 18.10
C PRO A 83 17.45 36.53 18.52
N TYR A 84 16.78 35.72 17.71
CA TYR A 84 16.40 34.35 18.04
C TYR A 84 17.17 33.28 17.26
N GLY A 85 17.70 33.61 16.07
CA GLY A 85 18.44 32.66 15.24
C GLY A 85 18.80 33.19 13.85
N GLY A 86 19.15 32.25 12.95
CA GLY A 86 19.67 32.51 11.60
C GLY A 86 18.61 32.83 10.55
N GLY A 87 17.37 32.38 10.75
CA GLY A 87 16.25 32.59 9.83
C GLY A 87 15.00 31.84 10.30
N PRO A 88 13.78 32.30 9.99
CA PRO A 88 12.57 31.50 10.15
C PRO A 88 12.38 30.53 8.98
N ASN A 89 11.87 29.33 9.26
CA ASN A 89 11.44 28.38 8.24
C ASN A 89 9.91 28.36 8.20
N SER A 90 9.26 28.09 9.34
CA SER A 90 7.80 27.97 9.40
C SER A 90 7.09 28.92 10.36
N VAL A 91 5.83 29.25 10.04
CA VAL A 91 4.88 29.93 10.93
C VAL A 91 3.54 29.20 11.00
N ALA A 92 2.96 29.13 12.20
CA ALA A 92 1.60 28.65 12.43
C ALA A 92 0.86 29.51 13.45
N THR A 93 -0.48 29.44 13.42
CA THR A 93 -1.35 30.21 14.30
C THR A 93 -2.49 29.37 14.87
N ALA A 94 -2.82 29.59 16.15
CA ALA A 94 -4.05 29.10 16.76
C ALA A 94 -4.43 29.96 17.98
N ASN A 95 -5.73 30.21 18.16
CA ASN A 95 -6.27 30.89 19.34
C ASN A 95 -5.57 32.23 19.68
N GLY A 96 -5.20 33.03 18.68
CA GLY A 96 -4.51 34.32 18.85
C GLY A 96 -3.02 34.22 19.20
N VAL A 97 -2.44 33.02 19.18
CA VAL A 97 -1.00 32.76 19.35
C VAL A 97 -0.39 32.44 18.00
N VAL A 98 0.78 33.00 17.74
CA VAL A 98 1.63 32.76 16.56
C VAL A 98 2.88 32.03 17.04
N ALA A 99 3.22 30.91 16.42
CA ALA A 99 4.47 30.19 16.64
C ALA A 99 5.32 30.24 15.38
N VAL A 100 6.62 30.49 15.52
CA VAL A 100 7.59 30.56 14.42
C VAL A 100 8.75 29.61 14.71
N GLY A 101 9.04 28.68 13.80
CA GLY A 101 10.25 27.88 13.80
C GLY A 101 11.42 28.73 13.28
N VAL A 102 12.49 28.85 14.07
CA VAL A 102 13.66 29.68 13.74
C VAL A 102 14.92 28.82 13.89
N GLN A 103 15.64 28.59 12.78
CA GLN A 103 16.91 27.87 12.77
C GLN A 103 17.99 28.64 13.53
N ALA A 104 19.02 27.94 14.00
CA ALA A 104 20.21 28.60 14.56
C ALA A 104 21.03 29.29 13.46
N ASN A 105 22.00 30.13 13.85
CA ASN A 105 22.89 30.78 12.86
C ASN A 105 23.73 29.75 12.09
N GLU A 106 24.14 28.69 12.77
CA GLU A 106 24.66 27.48 12.15
C GLU A 106 23.48 26.50 12.08
N LYS A 107 23.01 26.13 10.88
CA LYS A 107 21.75 25.36 10.73
C LYS A 107 21.74 24.01 11.46
N THR A 108 22.93 23.42 11.63
CA THR A 108 23.14 22.15 12.33
C THR A 108 23.06 22.25 13.85
N ASP A 109 23.03 23.47 14.42
CA ASP A 109 22.82 23.69 15.85
C ASP A 109 21.31 23.72 16.19
N PRO A 110 20.91 23.39 17.44
CA PRO A 110 19.53 23.50 17.89
C PRO A 110 18.92 24.90 17.70
N GLY A 111 17.77 24.95 17.04
CA GLY A 111 16.98 26.16 16.78
C GLY A 111 16.02 26.54 17.91
N LYS A 112 14.98 27.30 17.58
CA LYS A 112 13.96 27.80 18.51
C LYS A 112 12.56 27.77 17.93
N ILE A 113 11.58 27.66 18.81
CA ILE A 113 10.19 28.05 18.54
C ILE A 113 9.94 29.37 19.27
N VAL A 114 9.58 30.41 18.51
CA VAL A 114 9.34 31.77 19.01
C VAL A 114 7.85 32.07 18.94
N PHE A 115 7.28 32.48 20.06
CA PHE A 115 5.86 32.77 20.21
C PHE A 115 5.58 34.27 20.24
N PHE A 116 4.60 34.69 19.46
CA PHE A 116 4.01 36.02 19.46
C PHE A 116 2.49 35.94 19.67
N ASP A 117 1.85 37.05 19.99
CA ASP A 117 0.40 37.18 19.79
C ASP A 117 0.10 37.58 18.33
N ALA A 118 -1.18 37.51 17.94
CA ALA A 118 -1.61 37.84 16.58
C ALA A 118 -1.37 39.31 16.17
N ASN A 119 -0.98 40.20 17.09
CA ASN A 119 -0.58 41.59 16.82
C ASN A 119 0.94 41.77 16.80
N GLY A 120 1.71 40.68 16.88
CA GLY A 120 3.17 40.68 16.81
C GLY A 120 3.87 40.97 18.13
N ALA A 121 3.17 40.95 19.27
CA ALA A 121 3.83 41.11 20.56
C ALA A 121 4.52 39.81 20.99
N PHE A 122 5.81 39.87 21.31
CA PHE A 122 6.56 38.71 21.79
C PHE A 122 5.98 38.15 23.10
N LEU A 123 5.83 36.83 23.16
CA LEU A 123 5.32 36.11 24.32
C LEU A 123 6.41 35.28 25.01
N LYS A 124 7.12 34.41 24.26
CA LYS A 124 8.14 33.50 24.78
C LYS A 124 8.97 32.93 23.62
N ALA A 125 10.20 32.49 23.89
CA ALA A 125 10.94 31.59 23.01
C ALA A 125 11.33 30.34 23.79
N VAL A 126 11.32 29.19 23.12
CA VAL A 126 11.77 27.90 23.67
C VAL A 126 12.74 27.23 22.69
N ASP A 127 13.58 26.35 23.21
CA ASP A 127 14.53 25.60 22.38
C ASP A 127 13.81 24.51 21.57
N ALA A 128 14.33 24.22 20.38
CA ALA A 128 13.87 23.17 19.46
C ALA A 128 15.07 22.30 19.02
N GLY A 129 14.83 21.33 18.13
CA GLY A 129 15.91 20.56 17.49
C GLY A 129 16.68 21.38 16.45
N ALA A 130 17.65 20.76 15.78
CA ALA A 130 18.36 21.38 14.66
C ALA A 130 17.40 21.57 13.48
N LEU A 131 17.45 22.75 12.84
CA LEU A 131 16.58 23.13 11.72
C LEU A 131 15.07 22.86 11.98
N PRO A 132 14.40 23.62 12.88
CA PRO A 132 12.97 23.50 13.14
C PRO A 132 12.19 23.98 11.90
N ASP A 133 11.92 23.03 11.03
CA ASP A 133 11.55 23.30 9.65
C ASP A 133 10.07 23.65 9.53
N MET A 134 9.17 22.75 9.94
CA MET A 134 7.74 23.02 10.06
C MET A 134 7.31 23.23 11.52
N VAL A 135 6.35 24.14 11.76
CA VAL A 135 5.61 24.24 13.01
C VAL A 135 4.10 24.11 12.79
N VAL A 136 3.41 23.43 13.71
CA VAL A 136 1.95 23.26 13.65
C VAL A 136 1.32 23.19 15.04
N PHE A 137 0.08 23.66 15.17
CA PHE A 137 -0.71 23.52 16.39
C PHE A 137 -1.56 22.24 16.36
N SER A 138 -1.73 21.60 17.52
CA SER A 138 -2.83 20.65 17.69
C SER A 138 -4.18 21.32 17.43
N PRO A 139 -5.23 20.59 16.98
CA PRO A 139 -6.53 21.18 16.67
C PRO A 139 -7.17 22.00 17.80
N ASP A 140 -6.90 21.65 19.05
CA ASP A 140 -7.38 22.39 20.24
C ASP A 140 -6.50 23.61 20.61
N GLY A 141 -5.38 23.80 19.91
CA GLY A 141 -4.39 24.85 20.14
C GLY A 141 -3.60 24.72 21.44
N THR A 142 -3.60 23.54 22.08
CA THR A 142 -2.92 23.33 23.37
C THR A 142 -1.49 22.80 23.24
N LYS A 143 -1.09 22.32 22.07
CA LYS A 143 0.28 21.88 21.76
C LYS A 143 0.76 22.53 20.47
N VAL A 144 2.08 22.76 20.41
CA VAL A 144 2.80 23.12 19.18
C VAL A 144 3.84 22.06 18.92
N LEU A 145 3.89 21.57 17.69
CA LEU A 145 4.89 20.62 17.24
C LEU A 145 5.84 21.32 16.28
N SER A 146 7.08 20.88 16.26
CA SER A 146 8.04 21.22 15.22
C SER A 146 8.79 19.98 14.75
N ALA A 147 8.71 19.71 13.46
CA ALA A 147 9.61 18.78 12.80
C ALA A 147 10.96 19.49 12.69
N ASN A 148 11.99 18.89 13.27
CA ASN A 148 13.34 19.43 13.22
C ASN A 148 14.13 18.48 12.34
N GLU A 149 14.32 18.91 11.10
CA GLU A 149 14.80 18.11 9.99
C GLU A 149 16.18 17.54 10.27
N GLY A 150 17.07 18.34 10.86
CA GLY A 150 18.39 17.87 11.21
C GLY A 150 19.30 17.68 10.00
N GLU A 151 19.12 18.47 8.95
CA GLU A 151 20.00 18.42 7.77
C GLU A 151 21.50 18.55 8.12
N PRO A 152 22.36 17.85 7.38
CA PRO A 152 23.80 18.01 7.48
C PRO A 152 24.27 19.37 6.96
N ASN A 153 25.50 19.74 7.32
CA ASN A 153 26.18 20.85 6.64
C ASN A 153 26.58 20.46 5.20
N GLY A 154 26.84 21.44 4.33
CA GLY A 154 27.14 21.19 2.91
C GLY A 154 28.27 20.18 2.65
N ASP A 155 29.32 20.18 3.48
CA ASP A 155 30.44 19.22 3.37
C ASP A 155 30.11 17.82 3.94
N TYR A 156 28.90 17.60 4.47
CA TYR A 156 28.44 16.36 5.13
C TYR A 156 29.34 15.88 6.29
N THR A 157 29.99 16.82 6.97
CA THR A 157 30.92 16.55 8.09
C THR A 157 30.28 16.70 9.47
N ILE A 158 29.15 17.40 9.54
CA ILE A 158 28.32 17.55 10.73
C ILE A 158 26.90 17.22 10.29
N ASP A 159 26.38 16.13 10.83
CA ASP A 159 25.09 15.52 10.51
C ASP A 159 24.33 15.33 11.84
N PRO A 160 23.46 16.29 12.24
CA PRO A 160 22.71 16.21 13.49
C PRO A 160 21.60 15.15 13.42
N GLU A 161 21.06 14.74 14.58
CA GLU A 161 19.90 13.84 14.59
C GLU A 161 18.62 14.61 14.29
N GLY A 162 17.83 14.15 13.32
CA GLY A 162 16.46 14.59 13.12
C GLY A 162 15.57 14.25 14.32
N SER A 163 14.54 15.05 14.56
CA SER A 163 13.69 14.93 15.74
C SER A 163 12.36 15.68 15.63
N VAL A 164 11.44 15.46 16.57
CA VAL A 164 10.21 16.28 16.69
C VAL A 164 10.15 16.94 18.07
N THR A 165 10.02 18.26 18.09
CA THR A 165 9.86 19.05 19.30
C THR A 165 8.37 19.21 19.57
N ILE A 166 7.91 18.92 20.78
CA ILE A 166 6.52 19.09 21.22
C ILE A 166 6.48 20.04 22.41
N VAL A 167 5.77 21.14 22.25
CA VAL A 167 5.58 22.20 23.25
C VAL A 167 4.14 22.18 23.75
N ASP A 168 3.94 21.78 25.00
CA ASP A 168 2.64 21.88 25.66
C ASP A 168 2.42 23.31 26.17
N ILE A 169 1.40 23.97 25.67
CA ILE A 169 0.98 25.32 26.03
C ILE A 169 -0.43 25.35 26.64
N SER A 170 -0.95 24.22 27.13
CA SER A 170 -2.28 24.13 27.78
C SER A 170 -2.41 25.05 29.00
N GLY A 171 -1.30 25.32 29.70
CA GLY A 171 -1.19 26.31 30.78
C GLY A 171 -0.98 27.76 30.31
N GLY A 172 -1.08 28.01 29.01
CA GLY A 172 -0.67 29.24 28.34
C GLY A 172 0.82 29.26 27.97
N VAL A 173 1.19 30.09 26.97
CA VAL A 173 2.56 30.19 26.44
C VAL A 173 3.61 30.46 27.52
N GLY A 174 3.29 31.29 28.53
CA GLY A 174 4.19 31.53 29.66
C GLY A 174 4.61 30.26 30.41
N ALA A 175 3.73 29.27 30.48
CA ALA A 175 3.95 27.98 31.13
C ALA A 175 4.39 26.85 30.16
N ALA A 176 4.78 27.20 28.92
CA ALA A 176 5.19 26.24 27.90
C ALA A 176 6.18 25.19 28.43
N ALA A 177 5.88 23.91 28.19
CA ALA A 177 6.70 22.76 28.55
C ALA A 177 7.15 22.01 27.29
N VAL A 178 8.46 21.88 27.11
CA VAL A 178 9.06 21.27 25.91
C VAL A 178 9.40 19.81 26.16
N SER A 179 9.18 18.98 25.15
CA SER A 179 9.66 17.60 25.05
C SER A 179 10.16 17.33 23.64
N THR A 180 11.08 16.38 23.47
CA THR A 180 11.64 16.00 22.17
C THR A 180 11.42 14.51 21.95
N VAL A 181 10.94 14.17 20.76
CA VAL A 181 10.84 12.80 20.24
C VAL A 181 12.04 12.58 19.33
N SER A 182 12.82 11.53 19.60
CA SER A 182 14.03 11.18 18.85
C SER A 182 13.87 9.82 18.17
N PHE A 183 14.54 9.64 17.03
CA PHE A 183 14.62 8.39 16.29
C PHE A 183 15.70 7.42 16.79
N ALA A 184 16.52 7.81 17.78
CA ALA A 184 17.67 7.02 18.25
C ALA A 184 17.34 5.58 18.69
N ALA A 185 16.09 5.31 19.05
CA ALA A 185 15.60 3.95 19.37
C ALA A 185 15.57 2.98 18.17
N TYR A 186 15.83 3.49 16.96
CA TYR A 186 15.91 2.72 15.71
C TYR A 186 17.34 2.57 15.17
N ASN A 187 18.35 3.14 15.82
CA ASN A 187 19.75 3.08 15.35
C ASN A 187 20.31 1.65 15.23
N ASP A 188 19.71 0.68 15.91
CA ASP A 188 20.04 -0.75 15.83
C ASP A 188 19.08 -1.57 14.93
N ARG A 189 18.31 -0.89 14.06
CA ARG A 189 17.23 -1.48 13.24
C ARG A 189 17.30 -1.12 11.76
N LYS A 190 18.47 -0.71 11.25
CA LYS A 190 18.66 -0.27 9.86
C LYS A 190 18.19 -1.34 8.87
N ALA A 191 18.69 -2.56 8.97
CA ALA A 191 18.31 -3.65 8.06
C ALA A 191 16.83 -4.01 8.19
N SER A 192 16.26 -3.93 9.40
CA SER A 192 14.82 -4.14 9.62
C SER A 192 13.96 -3.09 8.93
N LEU A 193 14.37 -1.81 8.96
CA LEU A 193 13.64 -0.72 8.29
C LEU A 193 13.78 -0.79 6.77
N MET A 194 14.98 -1.11 6.27
CA MET A 194 15.21 -1.31 4.83
C MET A 194 14.37 -2.48 4.29
N ASN A 195 14.29 -3.61 5.01
CA ASN A 195 13.43 -4.72 4.59
C ASN A 195 11.93 -4.38 4.63
N LYS A 196 11.52 -3.44 5.49
CA LYS A 196 10.17 -2.87 5.51
C LYS A 196 9.87 -2.03 4.27
N GLY A 197 10.91 -1.52 3.60
CA GLY A 197 10.83 -0.65 2.43
C GLY A 197 11.10 0.84 2.73
N ILE A 198 11.75 1.15 3.86
CA ILE A 198 12.19 2.52 4.21
C ILE A 198 13.62 2.74 3.72
N ARG A 199 13.89 3.88 3.10
CA ARG A 199 15.23 4.23 2.62
C ARG A 199 16.09 4.68 3.80
N ILE A 200 17.19 3.98 4.06
CA ILE A 200 18.18 4.33 5.08
C ILE A 200 19.59 4.22 4.47
N PHE A 201 20.19 5.35 4.12
CA PHE A 201 21.34 5.41 3.22
C PHE A 201 22.36 6.52 3.49
N GLY A 202 22.05 7.50 4.34
CA GLY A 202 22.82 8.74 4.51
C GLY A 202 24.32 8.53 4.68
N ASN A 203 25.10 9.38 3.98
CA ASN A 203 26.56 9.38 3.96
C ASN A 203 27.16 8.00 3.60
N ASP A 204 26.74 7.41 2.47
CA ASP A 204 27.14 6.05 2.05
C ASP A 204 26.89 4.99 3.14
N GLY A 205 25.79 5.17 3.88
CA GLY A 205 25.36 4.32 4.98
C GLY A 205 26.14 4.49 6.28
N LEU A 206 26.97 5.53 6.42
CA LEU A 206 27.72 5.85 7.64
C LEU A 206 26.87 6.57 8.70
N SER A 207 25.80 7.26 8.29
CA SER A 207 24.89 7.91 9.22
C SER A 207 24.09 6.88 10.02
N SER A 208 23.88 7.16 11.31
CA SER A 208 22.92 6.40 12.11
C SER A 208 21.50 6.66 11.61
N VAL A 209 20.55 5.76 11.89
CA VAL A 209 19.14 5.97 11.51
C VAL A 209 18.63 7.33 12.00
N ALA A 210 18.98 7.76 13.20
CA ALA A 210 18.49 9.03 13.73
C ALA A 210 19.06 10.27 13.05
N GLN A 211 20.27 10.18 12.50
CA GLN A 211 20.84 11.25 11.66
C GLN A 211 20.23 11.21 10.26
N ASP A 212 20.02 9.99 9.75
CA ASP A 212 19.49 9.75 8.43
C ASP A 212 17.99 10.01 8.29
N MET A 213 17.26 10.26 9.38
CA MET A 213 15.82 10.53 9.33
C MET A 213 15.61 12.04 9.40
N GLU A 214 15.16 12.65 8.30
CA GLU A 214 14.94 14.09 8.15
C GLU A 214 13.43 14.41 8.17
N PRO A 215 12.83 14.73 9.34
CA PRO A 215 11.40 15.09 9.40
C PRO A 215 11.14 16.53 8.95
N GLU A 216 10.14 16.73 8.10
CA GLU A 216 9.88 18.05 7.49
C GLU A 216 8.50 18.59 7.86
N TYR A 217 7.42 17.97 7.40
CA TYR A 217 6.03 18.38 7.61
C TYR A 217 5.26 17.50 8.59
N ILE A 218 4.26 18.09 9.26
CA ILE A 218 3.44 17.41 10.26
C ILE A 218 1.94 17.56 9.97
N ALA A 219 1.24 16.44 9.86
CA ALA A 219 -0.21 16.38 9.85
C ALA A 219 -0.75 15.79 11.17
N ILE A 220 -1.68 16.50 11.83
CA ILE A 220 -2.28 16.07 13.10
C ILE A 220 -3.71 15.59 12.86
N THR A 221 -4.09 14.48 13.51
CA THR A 221 -5.45 13.95 13.42
C THR A 221 -6.48 14.92 13.98
N ALA A 222 -7.72 14.87 13.47
CA ALA A 222 -8.79 15.79 13.88
C ALA A 222 -9.08 15.77 15.39
N ASP A 223 -8.88 14.61 16.05
CA ASP A 223 -9.03 14.45 17.50
C ASP A 223 -7.80 14.90 18.31
N GLY A 224 -6.72 15.30 17.64
CA GLY A 224 -5.46 15.74 18.25
C GLY A 224 -4.65 14.64 18.93
N SER A 225 -4.97 13.36 18.69
CA SER A 225 -4.33 12.24 19.39
C SER A 225 -3.04 11.75 18.74
N LEU A 226 -2.91 11.88 17.41
CA LEU A 226 -1.75 11.42 16.64
C LEU A 226 -1.20 12.53 15.75
N ALA A 227 0.12 12.52 15.55
CA ALA A 227 0.80 13.26 14.49
C ALA A 227 1.46 12.28 13.52
N TYR A 228 1.32 12.55 12.23
CA TYR A 228 2.07 11.93 11.14
C TYR A 228 3.10 12.95 10.68
N VAL A 229 4.34 12.52 10.55
CA VAL A 229 5.47 13.36 10.15
C VAL A 229 6.12 12.68 8.96
N ASN A 230 6.18 13.33 7.80
CA ASN A 230 6.94 12.78 6.67
C ASN A 230 8.44 12.87 6.98
N CYS A 231 9.18 11.90 6.48
CA CYS A 231 10.62 12.01 6.31
C CYS A 231 10.86 11.73 4.84
N GLN A 232 10.97 12.80 4.07
CA GLN A 232 10.78 12.79 2.62
C GLN A 232 11.80 11.88 1.95
N GLU A 233 13.10 12.11 2.18
CA GLU A 233 14.21 11.38 1.58
C GLU A 233 14.16 9.90 1.96
N ASN A 234 13.63 9.60 3.15
CA ASN A 234 13.45 8.22 3.64
C ASN A 234 12.24 7.50 3.02
N ASN A 235 11.39 8.21 2.28
CA ASN A 235 10.15 7.72 1.71
C ASN A 235 9.21 7.11 2.77
N ALA A 236 9.05 7.80 3.90
CA ALA A 236 8.39 7.26 5.09
C ALA A 236 7.56 8.27 5.90
N PHE A 237 6.66 7.75 6.74
CA PHE A 237 6.01 8.50 7.82
C PHE A 237 6.50 8.04 9.20
N ALA A 238 6.80 8.98 10.09
CA ALA A 238 6.85 8.76 11.51
C ALA A 238 5.49 9.05 12.16
N VAL A 239 5.04 8.16 13.06
CA VAL A 239 3.74 8.30 13.75
C VAL A 239 3.95 8.52 15.24
N ILE A 240 3.46 9.63 15.77
CA ILE A 240 3.65 10.04 17.17
C ILE A 240 2.32 10.08 17.89
N ASP A 241 2.25 9.47 19.08
CA ASP A 241 1.15 9.63 20.02
C ASP A 241 1.33 10.93 20.81
N LEU A 242 0.39 11.86 20.66
CA LEU A 242 0.42 13.19 21.30
C LEU A 242 -0.15 13.19 22.72
N THR A 243 -0.74 12.08 23.15
CA THR A 243 -1.17 11.88 24.55
C THR A 243 0.01 11.44 25.42
N THR A 244 0.95 10.68 24.85
CA THR A 244 2.13 10.17 25.56
C THR A 244 3.46 10.79 25.10
N ASN A 245 3.45 11.58 24.03
CA ASN A 245 4.61 12.14 23.33
C ASN A 245 5.64 11.06 22.96
N LYS A 246 5.18 10.00 22.29
CA LYS A 246 6.02 8.85 21.91
C LYS A 246 5.89 8.53 20.43
N LEU A 247 7.04 8.27 19.80
CA LEU A 247 7.11 7.63 18.50
C LEU A 247 6.54 6.20 18.61
N LEU A 248 5.53 5.91 17.79
CA LEU A 248 4.85 4.63 17.71
C LEU A 248 5.46 3.75 16.62
N ASP A 249 5.64 4.26 15.41
CA ASP A 249 6.09 3.47 14.27
C ASP A 249 6.67 4.35 13.16
N LEU A 250 7.34 3.70 12.21
CA LEU A 250 7.76 4.28 10.93
C LEU A 250 7.09 3.49 9.79
N TYR A 251 6.29 4.13 8.94
CA TYR A 251 5.60 3.48 7.81
C TYR A 251 6.30 3.77 6.48
N PRO A 252 6.63 2.75 5.66
CA PRO A 252 7.09 2.98 4.30
C PRO A 252 5.94 3.49 3.42
N LEU A 253 6.24 4.38 2.47
CA LEU A 253 5.25 4.84 1.49
C LEU A 253 5.13 3.90 0.29
N GLY A 254 6.13 3.03 0.08
CA GLY A 254 6.20 2.14 -1.08
C GLY A 254 6.69 2.87 -2.33
N TYR A 255 6.42 2.31 -3.50
CA TYR A 255 6.88 2.85 -4.77
C TYR A 255 5.79 2.77 -5.83
N LYS A 256 5.74 3.76 -6.71
CA LYS A 256 4.90 3.74 -7.91
C LYS A 256 5.63 3.00 -9.04
N ASP A 257 5.03 1.94 -9.56
CA ASP A 257 5.53 1.30 -10.78
C ASP A 257 5.07 2.10 -12.01
N HIS A 258 5.99 2.75 -12.73
CA HIS A 258 5.66 3.47 -13.96
C HIS A 258 5.39 2.55 -15.16
N MET A 259 5.54 1.23 -15.03
CA MET A 259 5.10 0.24 -16.03
C MET A 259 3.67 -0.25 -15.81
N ALA A 260 3.14 -0.12 -14.60
CA ALA A 260 1.87 -0.71 -14.19
C ALA A 260 0.94 0.38 -13.62
N GLY A 261 -0.30 0.42 -14.08
CA GLY A 261 -1.29 1.33 -13.50
C GLY A 261 -1.66 0.97 -12.07
N ASN A 262 -2.39 1.86 -11.39
CA ASN A 262 -2.89 1.56 -10.05
C ASN A 262 -3.75 0.28 -10.02
N PRO A 263 -3.64 -0.54 -8.95
CA PRO A 263 -4.38 -1.79 -8.84
C PRO A 263 -5.90 -1.55 -8.77
N VAL A 264 -6.64 -2.33 -9.55
CA VAL A 264 -8.11 -2.33 -9.58
C VAL A 264 -8.61 -3.76 -9.39
N LEU A 265 -9.52 -3.94 -8.44
CA LEU A 265 -10.13 -5.23 -8.11
C LEU A 265 -11.48 -5.44 -8.82
N GLU A 266 -11.63 -6.60 -9.45
CA GLU A 266 -12.92 -7.21 -9.79
C GLU A 266 -13.16 -8.45 -8.93
N SER A 267 -14.33 -8.58 -8.31
CA SER A 267 -14.66 -9.70 -7.41
C SER A 267 -15.81 -10.57 -7.96
N PHE A 268 -15.65 -11.89 -7.84
CA PHE A 268 -16.61 -12.90 -8.29
C PHE A 268 -16.99 -13.83 -7.14
N VAL A 269 -18.25 -13.75 -6.69
CA VAL A 269 -18.77 -14.63 -5.64
C VAL A 269 -19.21 -15.96 -6.26
N LEU A 270 -18.30 -16.94 -6.27
CA LEU A 270 -18.41 -18.17 -7.07
C LEU A 270 -19.66 -18.99 -6.72
N ASN A 271 -19.92 -19.19 -5.43
CA ASN A 271 -21.04 -19.97 -4.92
C ASN A 271 -22.42 -19.31 -5.17
N GLU A 272 -22.46 -18.02 -5.52
CA GLU A 272 -23.69 -17.32 -5.92
C GLU A 272 -23.89 -17.31 -7.44
N ILE A 273 -22.82 -17.09 -8.21
CA ILE A 273 -22.91 -16.91 -9.67
C ILE A 273 -22.92 -18.23 -10.43
N VAL A 274 -22.40 -19.32 -9.85
CA VAL A 274 -22.39 -20.65 -10.47
C VAL A 274 -23.69 -21.40 -10.12
N PRO A 275 -24.56 -21.70 -11.09
CA PRO A 275 -25.81 -22.41 -10.81
C PRO A 275 -25.54 -23.83 -10.29
N GLY A 276 -26.14 -24.17 -9.14
CA GLY A 276 -26.03 -25.52 -8.57
C GLY A 276 -24.66 -25.81 -7.97
N TRP A 277 -24.05 -24.82 -7.31
CA TRP A 277 -22.77 -24.99 -6.61
C TRP A 277 -22.74 -26.27 -5.76
N PRO A 278 -21.69 -27.12 -5.88
CA PRO A 278 -21.75 -28.50 -5.41
C PRO A 278 -21.81 -28.63 -3.88
N ASP A 279 -22.47 -29.70 -3.44
CA ASP A 279 -22.48 -30.14 -2.05
C ASP A 279 -21.23 -30.98 -1.77
N LEU A 280 -20.60 -30.76 -0.62
CA LEU A 280 -19.52 -31.59 -0.11
C LEU A 280 -20.05 -32.72 0.79
N GLY A 281 -21.08 -32.44 1.57
CA GLY A 281 -21.74 -33.44 2.42
C GLY A 281 -22.66 -32.80 3.46
N THR A 282 -23.51 -33.62 4.10
CA THR A 282 -24.43 -33.16 5.15
C THR A 282 -23.97 -33.69 6.51
N PRO A 283 -23.63 -32.81 7.48
CA PRO A 283 -23.27 -33.27 8.81
C PRO A 283 -24.47 -33.88 9.53
N VAL A 284 -24.25 -34.98 10.24
CA VAL A 284 -25.32 -35.82 10.81
C VAL A 284 -25.56 -35.61 12.31
N TYR A 285 -24.68 -34.87 12.98
CA TYR A 285 -24.78 -34.57 14.42
C TYR A 285 -25.79 -33.43 14.72
N ASP A 286 -26.15 -33.23 15.98
CA ASP A 286 -27.11 -32.20 16.47
C ASP A 286 -28.50 -32.18 15.82
N GLY A 287 -28.99 -33.34 15.38
CA GLY A 287 -30.29 -33.45 14.73
C GLY A 287 -30.29 -33.10 13.23
N GLY A 288 -29.10 -33.06 12.62
CA GLY A 288 -28.87 -32.78 11.21
C GLY A 288 -28.58 -31.30 10.97
N GLN A 289 -27.39 -31.02 10.44
CA GLN A 289 -26.96 -29.67 10.08
C GLN A 289 -27.21 -29.38 8.59
N PRO A 290 -27.20 -28.10 8.16
CA PRO A 290 -27.23 -27.77 6.74
C PRO A 290 -26.12 -28.46 5.95
N THR A 291 -26.40 -28.78 4.68
CA THR A 291 -25.39 -29.32 3.77
C THR A 291 -24.24 -28.34 3.61
N VAL A 292 -23.03 -28.84 3.81
CA VAL A 292 -21.79 -28.11 3.57
C VAL A 292 -21.53 -28.08 2.07
N LYS A 293 -21.20 -26.90 1.56
CA LYS A 293 -20.86 -26.68 0.15
C LYS A 293 -19.36 -26.85 -0.08
N VAL A 294 -18.97 -27.06 -1.33
CA VAL A 294 -17.56 -26.92 -1.72
C VAL A 294 -17.10 -25.49 -1.40
N GLY A 295 -15.92 -25.36 -0.82
CA GLY A 295 -15.33 -24.12 -0.32
C GLY A 295 -14.01 -24.45 0.36
N GLY A 296 -13.59 -23.63 1.31
CA GLY A 296 -12.38 -23.88 2.10
C GLY A 296 -11.08 -23.67 1.33
N PHE A 297 -11.10 -22.88 0.24
CA PHE A 297 -10.01 -22.86 -0.74
C PHE A 297 -8.79 -22.08 -0.24
N SER A 298 -7.72 -22.81 0.05
CA SER A 298 -6.49 -22.23 0.58
C SER A 298 -5.39 -22.06 -0.47
N GLY A 299 -5.40 -22.86 -1.55
CA GLY A 299 -4.47 -22.71 -2.68
C GLY A 299 -5.16 -22.40 -4.01
N LEU A 300 -4.50 -21.65 -4.90
CA LEU A 300 -4.99 -21.32 -6.24
C LEU A 300 -3.92 -21.47 -7.32
N TYR A 301 -4.23 -22.21 -8.38
CA TYR A 301 -3.39 -22.32 -9.56
C TYR A 301 -4.13 -21.92 -10.84
N TYR A 302 -3.52 -21.03 -11.62
CA TYR A 302 -3.97 -20.69 -12.97
C TYR A 302 -3.34 -21.66 -13.98
N ASP A 303 -4.15 -22.31 -14.82
CA ASP A 303 -3.65 -23.20 -15.88
C ASP A 303 -3.55 -22.45 -17.23
N PRO A 304 -2.34 -22.01 -17.64
CA PRO A 304 -2.17 -21.31 -18.92
C PRO A 304 -2.43 -22.21 -20.13
N THR A 305 -2.30 -23.53 -19.98
CA THR A 305 -2.42 -24.48 -21.11
C THR A 305 -3.87 -24.77 -21.48
N GLN A 306 -4.79 -24.60 -20.53
CA GLN A 306 -6.24 -24.79 -20.73
C GLN A 306 -7.00 -23.47 -20.86
N SER A 307 -6.33 -22.36 -20.56
CA SER A 307 -6.88 -21.01 -20.68
C SER A 307 -6.80 -20.49 -22.12
N THR A 308 -7.66 -19.53 -22.42
CA THR A 308 -7.66 -18.81 -23.71
C THR A 308 -7.58 -17.30 -23.43
N ALA A 309 -7.65 -16.47 -24.49
CA ALA A 309 -7.76 -15.03 -24.32
C ALA A 309 -9.02 -14.64 -23.50
N ASP A 310 -10.12 -15.37 -23.67
CA ASP A 310 -11.43 -15.04 -23.08
C ASP A 310 -11.74 -15.85 -21.82
N THR A 311 -11.07 -16.98 -21.61
CA THR A 311 -11.32 -17.88 -20.48
C THR A 311 -10.07 -18.07 -19.63
N ARG A 312 -10.26 -18.11 -18.31
CA ARG A 312 -9.22 -18.42 -17.32
C ARG A 312 -9.63 -19.69 -16.57
N VAL A 313 -8.80 -20.72 -16.64
CA VAL A 313 -9.03 -21.99 -15.96
C VAL A 313 -8.21 -22.02 -14.68
N PHE A 314 -8.87 -22.35 -13.58
CA PHE A 314 -8.27 -22.40 -12.26
C PHE A 314 -8.44 -23.79 -11.65
N TYR A 315 -7.44 -24.18 -10.86
CA TYR A 315 -7.51 -25.27 -9.90
C TYR A 315 -7.36 -24.68 -8.51
N ALA A 316 -8.25 -25.02 -7.60
CA ALA A 316 -8.15 -24.65 -6.20
C ALA A 316 -8.24 -25.91 -5.33
N ILE A 317 -7.59 -25.87 -4.16
CA ILE A 317 -7.59 -26.97 -3.20
C ILE A 317 -8.21 -26.48 -1.90
N PRO A 318 -9.22 -27.19 -1.37
CA PRO A 318 -9.65 -26.96 -0.01
C PRO A 318 -8.62 -27.46 1.02
N ASP A 319 -8.63 -26.86 2.21
CA ASP A 319 -7.84 -27.26 3.38
C ASP A 319 -8.17 -28.70 3.88
N ARG A 320 -7.88 -29.00 5.15
CA ARG A 320 -8.23 -30.28 5.83
C ARG A 320 -9.73 -30.66 5.79
N GLY A 321 -10.61 -29.82 5.28
CA GLY A 321 -12.03 -30.11 5.14
C GLY A 321 -12.86 -29.64 6.33
N PRO A 322 -14.20 -29.74 6.24
CA PRO A 322 -15.11 -29.15 7.22
C PRO A 322 -14.86 -29.59 8.67
N ASN A 323 -14.33 -28.66 9.46
CA ASN A 323 -13.97 -28.85 10.86
C ASN A 323 -14.59 -27.75 11.75
N ALA A 324 -14.35 -27.87 13.05
CA ALA A 324 -14.61 -26.83 14.04
C ALA A 324 -13.29 -26.40 14.70
N GLU A 325 -13.37 -25.32 15.48
CA GLU A 325 -12.30 -24.89 16.38
C GLU A 325 -11.78 -26.04 17.25
N PRO A 326 -10.46 -26.08 17.52
CA PRO A 326 -9.89 -27.15 18.32
C PRO A 326 -10.37 -27.06 19.77
N VAL A 327 -10.70 -28.21 20.35
CA VAL A 327 -10.99 -28.30 21.78
C VAL A 327 -9.67 -28.51 22.52
N ALA A 328 -9.25 -27.51 23.27
CA ALA A 328 -8.03 -27.58 24.06
C ALA A 328 -8.02 -28.84 24.93
N LYS A 329 -6.90 -29.57 24.98
CA LYS A 329 -6.78 -30.83 25.75
C LYS A 329 -7.10 -30.70 27.23
N ALA A 330 -6.89 -29.51 27.80
CA ALA A 330 -7.24 -29.20 29.18
C ALA A 330 -8.76 -29.16 29.43
N ASN A 331 -9.55 -29.00 28.38
CA ASN A 331 -11.02 -28.93 28.42
C ASN A 331 -11.69 -30.26 28.06
N ALA A 332 -10.94 -31.27 27.63
CA ALA A 332 -11.47 -32.59 27.28
C ALA A 332 -11.25 -33.62 28.40
N THR A 333 -12.24 -34.51 28.60
CA THR A 333 -12.22 -35.59 29.59
C THR A 333 -12.51 -36.94 28.92
N PRO A 334 -11.63 -37.95 29.07
CA PRO A 334 -10.31 -37.90 29.68
C PRO A 334 -9.37 -36.95 28.91
N ALA A 335 -8.32 -36.45 29.57
CA ALA A 335 -7.39 -35.52 28.93
C ALA A 335 -6.62 -36.22 27.77
N PRO A 336 -6.74 -35.74 26.53
CA PRO A 336 -6.02 -36.29 25.37
C PRO A 336 -4.54 -35.86 25.35
N ALA A 337 -3.76 -36.48 24.47
CA ALA A 337 -2.34 -36.14 24.29
C ALA A 337 -2.14 -34.75 23.66
N GLN A 338 -3.02 -34.38 22.73
CA GLN A 338 -3.07 -33.10 22.03
C GLN A 338 -4.51 -32.58 22.00
N ASP A 339 -4.69 -31.35 21.55
CA ASP A 339 -6.02 -30.76 21.39
C ASP A 339 -6.88 -31.62 20.44
N LEU A 340 -8.19 -31.68 20.69
CA LEU A 340 -9.11 -32.42 19.81
C LEU A 340 -9.44 -31.55 18.61
N ARG A 341 -9.47 -32.15 17.42
CA ARG A 341 -9.93 -31.50 16.19
C ARG A 341 -11.26 -32.11 15.74
N PRO A 342 -12.40 -31.43 15.96
CA PRO A 342 -13.70 -31.95 15.55
C PRO A 342 -13.94 -31.79 14.05
N PHE A 343 -14.09 -32.90 13.34
CA PHE A 343 -14.50 -32.93 11.94
C PHE A 343 -16.02 -32.99 11.83
N LYS A 344 -16.60 -32.07 11.06
CA LYS A 344 -18.04 -32.02 10.77
C LYS A 344 -18.41 -33.02 9.68
N LEU A 345 -17.50 -33.28 8.75
CA LEU A 345 -17.57 -34.37 7.76
C LEU A 345 -16.39 -35.35 7.97
N PRO A 346 -16.52 -36.36 8.84
CA PRO A 346 -15.41 -37.25 9.20
C PRO A 346 -14.89 -38.13 8.05
N ASP A 347 -15.71 -38.33 7.01
CA ASP A 347 -15.39 -39.09 5.80
C ASP A 347 -14.97 -38.19 4.62
N TYR A 348 -14.63 -36.92 4.88
CA TYR A 348 -14.11 -36.01 3.86
C TYR A 348 -12.88 -36.60 3.15
N GLN A 349 -12.94 -36.59 1.81
CA GLN A 349 -11.81 -36.91 0.94
C GLN A 349 -11.30 -35.61 0.32
N ALA A 350 -10.00 -35.36 0.49
CA ALA A 350 -9.32 -34.24 -0.12
C ALA A 350 -9.45 -34.30 -1.65
N ASN A 351 -9.68 -33.15 -2.28
CA ASN A 351 -9.96 -33.09 -3.70
C ASN A 351 -9.59 -31.72 -4.29
N ILE A 352 -9.13 -31.71 -5.53
CA ILE A 352 -8.85 -30.46 -6.26
C ILE A 352 -10.12 -30.04 -7.00
N SER A 353 -10.57 -28.81 -6.79
CA SER A 353 -11.69 -28.22 -7.52
C SER A 353 -11.20 -27.49 -8.77
N LYS A 354 -11.92 -27.63 -9.88
CA LYS A 354 -11.64 -26.95 -11.14
C LYS A 354 -12.78 -26.03 -11.54
N PHE A 355 -12.48 -24.81 -11.94
CA PHE A 355 -13.47 -23.88 -12.48
C PHE A 355 -12.89 -23.00 -13.59
N THR A 356 -13.78 -22.47 -14.43
CA THR A 356 -13.43 -21.61 -15.56
C THR A 356 -14.17 -20.28 -15.46
N LEU A 357 -13.43 -19.17 -15.46
CA LEU A 357 -13.95 -17.81 -15.56
C LEU A 357 -13.92 -17.34 -17.02
N ASN A 358 -15.05 -16.84 -17.53
CA ASN A 358 -15.12 -16.11 -18.79
C ASN A 358 -14.95 -14.61 -18.53
N ARG A 359 -13.83 -14.02 -18.98
CA ARG A 359 -13.46 -12.62 -18.70
C ARG A 359 -14.31 -11.58 -19.42
N GLN A 360 -14.98 -11.92 -20.51
CA GLN A 360 -15.87 -10.99 -21.22
C GLN A 360 -17.24 -10.87 -20.54
N THR A 361 -17.75 -11.97 -19.99
CA THR A 361 -19.11 -12.06 -19.46
C THR A 361 -19.18 -12.06 -17.94
N GLY A 362 -18.07 -12.35 -17.27
CA GLY A 362 -18.00 -12.60 -15.82
C GLY A 362 -18.65 -13.93 -15.39
N ALA A 363 -19.06 -14.79 -16.34
CA ALA A 363 -19.64 -16.09 -16.03
C ALA A 363 -18.57 -17.07 -15.56
N VAL A 364 -18.88 -17.85 -14.53
CA VAL A 364 -18.01 -18.93 -14.03
C VAL A 364 -18.70 -20.27 -14.21
N THR A 365 -17.94 -21.31 -14.56
CA THR A 365 -18.39 -22.70 -14.57
C THR A 365 -17.58 -23.53 -13.58
N PHE A 366 -18.25 -24.40 -12.83
CA PHE A 366 -17.60 -25.43 -12.05
C PHE A 366 -17.40 -26.67 -12.93
N ASP A 367 -16.15 -27.05 -13.17
CA ASP A 367 -15.78 -28.04 -14.18
C ASP A 367 -15.58 -29.44 -13.58
N GLY A 368 -15.51 -29.57 -12.25
CA GLY A 368 -15.45 -30.84 -11.54
C GLY A 368 -14.43 -30.85 -10.40
N GLN A 369 -14.29 -32.03 -9.77
CA GLN A 369 -13.32 -32.30 -8.70
C GLN A 369 -12.42 -33.48 -9.06
N ILE A 370 -11.17 -33.44 -8.60
CA ILE A 370 -10.18 -34.52 -8.73
C ILE A 370 -9.91 -35.05 -7.31
N PRO A 371 -10.49 -36.20 -6.93
CA PRO A 371 -10.27 -36.78 -5.61
C PRO A 371 -8.82 -37.26 -5.44
N LEU A 372 -8.26 -37.10 -4.24
CA LEU A 372 -6.89 -37.50 -3.92
C LEU A 372 -6.83 -38.90 -3.30
N PHE A 373 -5.89 -39.70 -3.80
CA PHE A 373 -5.65 -41.08 -3.39
C PHE A 373 -4.19 -41.31 -3.04
N ARG A 374 -3.92 -42.31 -2.19
CA ARG A 374 -2.56 -42.80 -1.93
C ARG A 374 -1.96 -43.46 -3.17
N GLN A 375 -0.69 -43.86 -3.08
CA GLN A 375 0.06 -44.51 -4.16
C GLN A 375 -0.61 -45.79 -4.72
N ASP A 376 -1.49 -46.43 -3.96
CA ASP A 376 -2.27 -47.59 -4.43
C ASP A 376 -3.41 -47.23 -5.40
N GLY A 377 -3.71 -45.94 -5.56
CA GLY A 377 -4.74 -45.40 -6.45
C GLY A 377 -6.18 -45.67 -6.01
N VAL A 378 -6.39 -46.19 -4.80
CA VAL A 378 -7.74 -46.56 -4.30
C VAL A 378 -8.01 -46.07 -2.88
N THR A 379 -7.01 -45.93 -2.03
CA THR A 379 -7.18 -45.46 -0.65
C THR A 379 -7.30 -43.94 -0.65
N PRO A 380 -8.43 -43.37 -0.20
CA PRO A 380 -8.60 -41.92 -0.10
C PRO A 380 -7.58 -41.28 0.84
N ILE A 381 -7.21 -40.04 0.54
CA ILE A 381 -6.52 -39.15 1.48
C ILE A 381 -7.55 -38.23 2.12
N SER A 382 -7.54 -38.16 3.45
CA SER A 382 -8.41 -37.27 4.25
C SER A 382 -7.65 -36.02 4.71
N GLY A 383 -8.30 -35.13 5.48
CA GLY A 383 -7.62 -34.02 6.15
C GLY A 383 -7.22 -34.29 7.61
N LYS A 384 -7.32 -35.54 8.06
CA LYS A 384 -6.97 -35.93 9.43
C LYS A 384 -5.45 -35.92 9.62
N GLY A 385 -4.98 -35.56 10.82
CA GLY A 385 -3.56 -35.56 11.17
C GLY A 385 -2.89 -36.93 10.99
N ASN A 386 -1.55 -36.96 10.99
CA ASN A 386 -0.78 -38.16 10.66
C ASN A 386 -0.24 -38.93 11.86
N ILE A 387 0.27 -38.23 12.89
CA ILE A 387 1.04 -38.86 13.98
C ILE A 387 0.35 -38.66 15.33
N PRO A 388 -0.08 -39.75 15.99
CA PRO A 388 -0.60 -39.72 17.36
C PRO A 388 0.38 -39.12 18.37
N GLY A 389 -0.11 -38.17 19.16
CA GLY A 389 0.65 -37.50 20.22
C GLY A 389 1.47 -36.28 19.75
N VAL A 390 1.52 -36.01 18.45
CA VAL A 390 2.14 -34.81 17.87
C VAL A 390 1.08 -33.93 17.24
N ASP A 391 0.26 -34.50 16.37
CA ASP A 391 -0.85 -33.78 15.74
C ASP A 391 -2.07 -33.82 16.65
N GLU A 392 -2.98 -32.87 16.42
CA GLU A 392 -4.29 -32.83 17.07
C GLU A 392 -5.03 -34.18 16.91
N VAL A 393 -5.81 -34.55 17.92
CA VAL A 393 -6.56 -35.81 17.92
C VAL A 393 -7.79 -35.63 17.02
N PRO A 394 -7.89 -36.31 15.87
CA PRO A 394 -9.05 -36.18 15.01
C PRO A 394 -10.26 -36.82 15.69
N VAL A 395 -11.35 -36.07 15.81
CA VAL A 395 -12.58 -36.55 16.44
C VAL A 395 -13.80 -36.18 15.60
N THR A 396 -14.91 -36.84 15.85
CA THR A 396 -16.24 -36.43 15.36
C THR A 396 -17.20 -36.31 16.53
N TYR A 397 -18.28 -35.56 16.36
CA TYR A 397 -19.34 -35.46 17.35
C TYR A 397 -20.03 -36.81 17.54
N ALA A 398 -20.34 -37.15 18.78
CA ALA A 398 -21.15 -38.32 19.08
C ALA A 398 -22.59 -38.05 18.61
N ASP A 399 -23.02 -38.77 17.57
CA ASP A 399 -24.35 -38.62 16.98
C ASP A 399 -25.25 -39.80 17.37
N PRO A 400 -26.44 -39.57 17.96
CA PRO A 400 -27.41 -40.63 18.24
C PRO A 400 -27.87 -41.44 17.01
N ASN A 401 -27.77 -40.85 15.82
CA ASN A 401 -28.20 -41.45 14.55
C ASN A 401 -27.08 -42.21 13.83
N THR A 402 -25.82 -42.04 14.25
CA THR A 402 -24.65 -42.74 13.71
C THR A 402 -24.06 -43.64 14.79
N ALA A 403 -24.02 -44.95 14.53
CA ALA A 403 -23.64 -45.93 15.56
C ALA A 403 -22.13 -45.94 15.82
N TYR A 404 -21.65 -45.08 16.71
CA TYR A 404 -20.34 -45.20 17.35
C TYR A 404 -20.46 -46.10 18.58
N ALA A 405 -19.49 -47.00 18.81
CA ALA A 405 -19.56 -47.99 19.88
C ALA A 405 -19.35 -47.38 21.28
N ASN A 406 -18.83 -46.16 21.35
CA ASN A 406 -18.32 -45.49 22.53
C ASN A 406 -18.29 -43.98 22.31
N THR A 407 -18.43 -43.24 23.41
CA THR A 407 -17.97 -41.87 23.54
C THR A 407 -16.55 -41.93 24.12
N ASP A 408 -15.60 -41.32 23.42
CA ASP A 408 -14.19 -41.32 23.83
C ASP A 408 -13.83 -40.11 24.68
N PHE A 409 -14.39 -38.95 24.35
CA PHE A 409 -14.14 -37.69 25.04
C PHE A 409 -15.43 -36.93 25.31
N ALA A 410 -15.41 -36.10 26.35
CA ALA A 410 -16.40 -35.05 26.58
C ALA A 410 -15.67 -33.73 26.87
N ASP A 411 -16.12 -32.62 26.31
CA ASP A 411 -15.59 -31.31 26.66
C ASP A 411 -16.22 -30.74 27.95
N ASN A 412 -15.85 -29.51 28.29
CA ASN A 412 -16.38 -28.80 29.45
C ASN A 412 -17.79 -28.20 29.23
N THR A 413 -18.30 -28.20 27.99
CA THR A 413 -19.66 -27.78 27.64
C THR A 413 -20.66 -28.95 27.72
N GLY A 414 -20.14 -30.18 27.80
CA GLY A 414 -20.92 -31.41 27.81
C GLY A 414 -21.07 -32.03 26.42
N GLU A 415 -20.43 -31.44 25.40
CA GLU A 415 -20.35 -32.00 24.07
C GLU A 415 -19.47 -33.25 24.10
N THR A 416 -19.86 -34.26 23.32
CA THR A 416 -19.22 -35.58 23.37
C THR A 416 -18.68 -35.98 22.03
N TYR A 417 -17.51 -36.62 22.04
CA TYR A 417 -16.76 -36.91 20.83
C TYR A 417 -16.36 -38.39 20.76
N HIS A 418 -16.26 -38.87 19.53
CA HIS A 418 -15.67 -40.15 19.17
C HIS A 418 -14.32 -39.92 18.49
N GLU A 419 -13.29 -40.67 18.89
CA GLU A 419 -11.96 -40.61 18.28
C GLU A 419 -11.99 -41.23 16.89
N LEU A 420 -11.44 -40.52 15.91
CA LEU A 420 -11.26 -41.01 14.54
C LEU A 420 -9.84 -41.57 14.37
N PRO A 421 -9.63 -42.51 13.45
CA PRO A 421 -8.28 -42.93 13.11
C PRO A 421 -7.51 -41.78 12.45
N TYR A 422 -6.24 -41.62 12.85
CA TYR A 422 -5.25 -40.81 12.14
C TYR A 422 -5.05 -41.33 10.71
N ASP A 423 -4.70 -40.43 9.79
CA ASP A 423 -4.39 -40.75 8.41
C ASP A 423 -2.92 -40.43 8.15
N ALA A 424 -2.07 -41.45 7.97
CA ALA A 424 -0.62 -41.27 7.77
C ALA A 424 -0.25 -40.34 6.60
N PHE A 425 -1.16 -40.17 5.63
CA PHE A 425 -0.97 -39.30 4.45
C PHE A 425 -1.98 -38.15 4.41
N GLY A 426 -2.85 -38.03 5.41
CA GLY A 426 -3.83 -36.95 5.50
C GLY A 426 -3.14 -35.59 5.47
N GLY A 427 -3.78 -34.60 4.86
CA GLY A 427 -3.18 -33.30 4.58
C GLY A 427 -4.16 -32.18 4.82
N ASP A 428 -3.65 -31.10 5.39
CA ASP A 428 -4.30 -29.81 5.47
C ASP A 428 -3.74 -28.97 4.33
N PHE A 429 -4.33 -29.17 3.15
CA PHE A 429 -3.68 -28.76 1.92
C PHE A 429 -3.84 -27.26 1.67
N GLU A 430 -2.70 -26.59 1.46
CA GLU A 430 -2.63 -25.15 1.28
C GLU A 430 -2.32 -24.81 -0.19
N GLY A 431 -1.17 -24.20 -0.49
CA GLY A 431 -0.75 -23.89 -1.85
C GLY A 431 -0.83 -25.09 -2.81
N ILE A 432 -1.19 -24.81 -4.06
CA ILE A 432 -1.27 -25.79 -5.17
C ILE A 432 -0.59 -25.24 -6.42
N LEU A 433 0.10 -26.12 -7.15
CA LEU A 433 0.56 -25.83 -8.50
C LEU A 433 0.50 -27.06 -9.40
N ARG A 434 0.74 -26.86 -10.70
CA ARG A 434 0.84 -27.94 -11.67
C ARG A 434 2.15 -27.84 -12.46
N ASP A 435 2.91 -28.92 -12.51
CA ASP A 435 4.18 -28.95 -13.23
C ASP A 435 4.01 -29.17 -14.75
N LYS A 436 5.13 -29.14 -15.48
CA LYS A 436 5.17 -29.32 -16.94
C LYS A 436 4.72 -30.71 -17.42
N HIS A 437 4.68 -31.70 -16.54
CA HIS A 437 4.16 -33.04 -16.81
C HIS A 437 2.66 -33.15 -16.54
N GLY A 438 2.09 -32.10 -15.96
CA GLY A 438 0.69 -32.02 -15.57
C GLY A 438 0.41 -32.59 -14.19
N ASP A 439 1.45 -32.97 -13.44
CA ASP A 439 1.35 -33.45 -12.06
C ASP A 439 1.04 -32.27 -11.13
N PHE A 440 0.21 -32.49 -10.13
CA PHE A 440 -0.11 -31.51 -9.11
C PHE A 440 0.88 -31.58 -7.97
N TRP A 441 1.27 -30.42 -7.46
CA TRP A 441 2.07 -30.29 -6.25
C TRP A 441 1.31 -29.49 -5.21
N MET A 442 1.44 -29.89 -3.95
CA MET A 442 0.73 -29.30 -2.83
C MET A 442 1.61 -29.27 -1.59
N CYS A 443 1.33 -28.35 -0.69
CA CYS A 443 1.93 -28.30 0.64
C CYS A 443 0.88 -28.47 1.75
N ASP A 444 1.33 -28.60 3.00
CA ASP A 444 0.53 -29.05 4.14
C ASP A 444 0.76 -28.19 5.40
N GLU A 445 -0.31 -27.70 6.02
CA GLU A 445 -0.27 -26.91 7.26
C GLU A 445 -0.24 -27.82 8.51
N ASN A 446 -0.80 -29.04 8.43
CA ASN A 446 -0.72 -30.01 9.53
C ASN A 446 0.74 -30.31 9.86
N ARG A 447 1.64 -30.25 8.88
CA ARG A 447 3.10 -30.28 9.06
C ARG A 447 3.77 -29.88 7.76
N PRO A 448 5.00 -29.34 7.79
CA PRO A 448 5.74 -29.06 6.57
C PRO A 448 5.91 -30.37 5.80
N ALA A 449 5.19 -30.51 4.70
CA ALA A 449 5.27 -31.64 3.81
C ALA A 449 4.95 -31.15 2.40
N ILE A 450 5.55 -31.79 1.40
CA ILE A 450 5.34 -31.48 -0.01
C ILE A 450 4.86 -32.75 -0.70
N TYR A 451 3.72 -32.67 -1.36
CA TYR A 451 3.07 -33.80 -2.04
C TYR A 451 3.16 -33.62 -3.54
N LYS A 452 3.37 -34.73 -4.25
CA LYS A 452 3.27 -34.80 -5.71
C LYS A 452 2.18 -35.79 -6.09
N PHE A 453 1.18 -35.34 -6.85
CA PHE A 453 0.08 -36.15 -7.35
C PHE A 453 0.10 -36.20 -8.88
N SER A 454 -0.25 -37.35 -9.44
CA SER A 454 -0.54 -37.45 -10.88
C SER A 454 -1.74 -36.58 -11.27
N PRO A 455 -2.00 -36.34 -12.57
CA PRO A 455 -3.14 -35.53 -13.02
C PRO A 455 -4.51 -36.09 -12.61
N ASN A 456 -4.56 -37.37 -12.18
CA ASN A 456 -5.77 -38.05 -11.73
C ASN A 456 -5.89 -38.13 -10.19
N GLY A 457 -5.05 -37.39 -9.44
CA GLY A 457 -5.10 -37.33 -7.99
C GLY A 457 -4.45 -38.53 -7.27
N ILE A 458 -3.70 -39.39 -7.97
CA ILE A 458 -2.95 -40.49 -7.34
C ILE A 458 -1.60 -39.97 -6.84
N LEU A 459 -1.30 -40.16 -5.56
CA LEU A 459 -0.02 -39.78 -4.95
C LEU A 459 1.14 -40.47 -5.67
N ILE A 460 2.13 -39.69 -6.08
CA ILE A 460 3.40 -40.14 -6.65
C ILE A 460 4.42 -40.23 -5.52
N GLU A 461 4.63 -39.14 -4.79
CA GLU A 461 5.59 -39.07 -3.68
C GLU A 461 5.16 -38.01 -2.65
N ARG A 462 5.60 -38.17 -1.40
CA ARG A 462 5.46 -37.18 -0.33
C ARG A 462 6.80 -36.98 0.36
N TYR A 463 7.22 -35.73 0.51
CA TYR A 463 8.46 -35.36 1.18
C TYR A 463 8.17 -34.73 2.54
N VAL A 464 8.89 -35.16 3.57
CA VAL A 464 8.71 -34.72 4.96
C VAL A 464 10.07 -34.44 5.62
N PRO A 465 10.13 -33.69 6.75
CA PRO A 465 11.35 -33.41 7.49
C PRO A 465 12.05 -34.68 7.97
N LYS A 466 13.37 -34.66 7.95
CA LYS A 466 14.22 -35.68 8.58
C LYS A 466 13.85 -35.85 10.05
N GLY A 467 13.65 -37.11 10.46
CA GLY A 467 13.22 -37.50 11.80
C GLY A 467 11.70 -37.65 11.96
N THR A 468 10.90 -37.49 10.91
CA THR A 468 9.43 -37.56 11.01
C THR A 468 8.94 -38.93 11.50
N SER A 469 9.53 -40.04 11.03
CA SER A 469 9.14 -41.41 11.45
C SER A 469 9.37 -41.71 12.93
N VAL A 470 10.29 -40.99 13.58
CA VAL A 470 10.60 -41.19 15.00
C VAL A 470 9.85 -40.20 15.91
N LEU A 471 8.99 -39.36 15.35
CA LEU A 471 8.09 -38.49 16.13
C LEU A 471 6.95 -39.29 16.78
N GLY A 472 6.30 -38.68 17.78
CA GLY A 472 5.16 -39.28 18.47
C GLY A 472 5.55 -40.27 19.57
N THR A 473 4.56 -41.06 19.99
CA THR A 473 4.72 -41.99 21.12
C THR A 473 5.28 -43.34 20.71
N THR A 474 5.17 -43.70 19.43
CA THR A 474 5.65 -44.96 18.87
C THR A 474 6.44 -44.66 17.58
N PRO A 475 7.77 -44.81 17.59
CA PRO A 475 8.57 -44.65 16.39
C PRO A 475 8.19 -45.69 15.32
N GLU A 476 8.08 -45.24 14.09
CA GLU A 476 7.78 -46.04 12.91
C GLU A 476 9.03 -46.18 12.02
N PRO A 477 9.05 -47.11 11.04
CA PRO A 477 10.10 -47.15 10.03
C PRO A 477 10.16 -45.87 9.19
N GLU A 478 11.36 -45.42 8.83
CA GLU A 478 11.58 -44.35 7.85
C GLU A 478 10.83 -44.67 6.55
N GLY A 479 10.17 -43.67 5.96
CA GLY A 479 9.31 -43.83 4.79
C GLY A 479 7.82 -44.06 5.12
N THR A 480 7.45 -44.33 6.38
CA THR A 480 6.04 -44.58 6.78
C THR A 480 5.13 -43.39 6.47
N PHE A 481 5.64 -42.17 6.65
CA PHE A 481 4.90 -40.93 6.42
C PHE A 481 5.30 -40.23 5.12
N GLY A 482 6.15 -40.83 4.30
CA GLY A 482 6.80 -40.19 3.14
C GLY A 482 8.33 -40.19 3.25
N ALA A 483 8.99 -39.75 2.18
CA ALA A 483 10.44 -39.64 2.10
C ALA A 483 10.97 -38.53 3.02
N GLU A 484 11.90 -38.88 3.90
CA GLU A 484 12.50 -37.96 4.90
C GLU A 484 13.68 -37.17 4.32
N THR A 485 13.41 -36.29 3.34
CA THR A 485 14.45 -35.52 2.65
C THR A 485 14.61 -34.10 3.19
N LEU A 486 13.52 -33.49 3.69
CA LEU A 486 13.52 -32.07 4.06
C LEU A 486 14.35 -31.79 5.32
N PRO A 487 14.87 -30.56 5.52
CA PRO A 487 15.65 -30.22 6.71
C PRO A 487 14.90 -30.48 8.01
N ALA A 488 15.57 -31.06 9.01
CA ALA A 488 14.96 -31.48 10.27
C ALA A 488 14.36 -30.32 11.08
N VAL A 489 14.87 -29.10 10.90
CA VAL A 489 14.39 -27.89 11.60
C VAL A 489 12.90 -27.62 11.37
N TYR A 490 12.36 -27.99 10.20
CA TYR A 490 10.93 -27.85 9.90
C TYR A 490 10.03 -28.71 10.80
N ALA A 491 10.56 -29.76 11.44
CA ALA A 491 9.82 -30.51 12.45
C ALA A 491 9.52 -29.69 13.73
N LYS A 492 10.16 -28.53 13.91
CA LYS A 492 9.92 -27.59 15.02
C LYS A 492 8.85 -26.54 14.70
N ARG A 493 8.03 -26.75 13.67
CA ARG A 493 6.90 -25.86 13.37
C ARG A 493 5.98 -25.72 14.60
N ARG A 494 5.27 -24.59 14.69
CA ARG A 494 4.15 -24.49 15.64
C ARG A 494 3.03 -25.46 15.25
N GLY A 495 2.30 -26.01 16.23
CA GLY A 495 1.01 -26.72 16.03
C GLY A 495 0.14 -26.12 14.92
N ASN A 496 -0.20 -26.88 13.86
CA ASN A 496 -1.06 -26.44 12.76
C ASN A 496 -0.55 -25.14 12.11
N ARG A 497 0.73 -25.12 11.71
CA ARG A 497 1.43 -23.99 11.07
C ARG A 497 2.58 -24.51 10.19
N GLY A 498 2.23 -25.34 9.21
CA GLY A 498 3.15 -26.01 8.30
C GLY A 498 3.58 -25.13 7.13
N PHE A 499 3.77 -25.75 5.97
CA PHE A 499 3.98 -24.99 4.74
C PHE A 499 2.63 -24.44 4.25
N GLU A 500 2.57 -23.15 3.94
CA GLU A 500 1.36 -22.51 3.42
C GLU A 500 1.41 -22.35 1.90
N ALA A 501 2.58 -21.97 1.36
CA ALA A 501 2.69 -21.62 -0.04
C ALA A 501 3.59 -22.59 -0.79
N ILE A 502 3.30 -22.78 -2.07
CA ILE A 502 4.13 -23.57 -2.97
C ILE A 502 4.23 -22.92 -4.35
N ALA A 503 5.46 -22.82 -4.88
CA ALA A 503 5.74 -22.18 -6.16
C ALA A 503 6.70 -23.02 -7.01
N TYR A 504 6.64 -22.91 -8.34
CA TYR A 504 7.43 -23.75 -9.25
C TYR A 504 8.26 -22.93 -10.23
N ASP A 505 9.57 -23.02 -10.08
CA ASP A 505 10.52 -22.61 -11.10
C ASP A 505 10.67 -23.72 -12.14
N SER A 506 9.92 -23.59 -13.24
CA SER A 506 9.97 -24.56 -14.32
C SER A 506 11.26 -24.54 -15.15
N THR A 507 12.05 -23.47 -15.06
CA THR A 507 13.32 -23.29 -15.75
C THR A 507 14.40 -24.11 -15.08
N HIS A 508 14.52 -24.00 -13.76
CA HIS A 508 15.50 -24.72 -12.95
C HIS A 508 14.97 -26.04 -12.38
N ASN A 509 13.68 -26.32 -12.57
CA ASN A 509 13.01 -27.52 -12.08
C ASN A 509 13.00 -27.62 -10.54
N VAL A 510 12.75 -26.48 -9.88
CA VAL A 510 12.72 -26.36 -8.41
C VAL A 510 11.31 -26.06 -7.92
N ILE A 511 10.88 -26.78 -6.88
CA ILE A 511 9.65 -26.51 -6.13
C ILE A 511 10.04 -25.77 -4.86
N TYR A 512 9.52 -24.56 -4.68
CA TYR A 512 9.69 -23.76 -3.48
C TYR A 512 8.49 -23.95 -2.55
N ALA A 513 8.73 -24.08 -1.25
CA ALA A 513 7.72 -24.11 -0.20
C ALA A 513 8.03 -23.07 0.88
N PHE A 514 7.01 -22.36 1.35
CA PHE A 514 7.14 -21.29 2.33
C PHE A 514 6.50 -21.72 3.64
N ILE A 515 7.25 -21.68 4.74
CA ILE A 515 6.67 -21.95 6.06
C ILE A 515 5.73 -20.81 6.44
N GLN A 516 4.53 -21.14 6.88
CA GLN A 516 3.47 -20.15 7.13
C GLN A 516 3.86 -19.13 8.19
N SER A 517 4.33 -19.61 9.34
CA SER A 517 4.66 -18.81 10.52
C SER A 517 6.06 -19.15 11.02
N PRO A 518 6.68 -18.30 11.87
CA PRO A 518 7.97 -18.60 12.45
C PRO A 518 8.03 -19.97 13.14
N ILE A 519 9.10 -20.69 12.86
CA ILE A 519 9.38 -22.00 13.44
C ILE A 519 9.76 -21.82 14.92
N GLU A 520 9.33 -22.74 15.78
CA GLU A 520 9.61 -22.72 17.22
C GLU A 520 11.04 -23.22 17.51
N ASN A 521 12.03 -22.50 16.97
CA ASN A 521 13.45 -22.86 17.06
C ASN A 521 14.24 -21.78 17.82
N PRO A 522 14.87 -22.08 18.97
CA PRO A 522 15.05 -23.41 19.55
C PRO A 522 13.79 -23.99 20.22
N ASP A 523 12.84 -23.13 20.61
CA ASP A 523 11.59 -23.52 21.26
C ASP A 523 10.49 -22.45 21.06
N ALA A 524 9.30 -22.68 21.62
CA ALA A 524 8.13 -21.81 21.46
C ALA A 524 8.29 -20.37 21.99
N SER A 525 9.36 -20.06 22.72
CA SER A 525 9.59 -18.70 23.24
C SER A 525 9.90 -17.65 22.16
N VAL A 526 10.36 -18.09 20.98
CA VAL A 526 10.68 -17.19 19.85
C VAL A 526 9.46 -16.85 18.99
N ARG A 527 8.44 -17.71 18.97
CA ARG A 527 7.31 -17.68 18.03
C ARG A 527 6.75 -16.29 17.74
N ASN A 528 6.42 -15.55 18.79
CA ASN A 528 5.74 -14.26 18.68
C ASN A 528 6.69 -13.06 18.65
N LYS A 529 8.01 -13.29 18.70
CA LYS A 529 9.06 -12.27 18.84
C LYS A 529 9.93 -12.12 17.59
N THR A 530 9.79 -13.04 16.64
CA THR A 530 10.59 -13.10 15.43
C THR A 530 9.72 -12.89 14.20
N ASP A 531 10.31 -12.23 13.23
CA ASP A 531 9.85 -12.01 11.85
C ASP A 531 10.42 -13.05 10.88
N VAL A 532 11.38 -13.86 11.32
CA VAL A 532 12.07 -14.83 10.48
C VAL A 532 11.19 -16.03 10.16
N ILE A 533 10.95 -16.24 8.87
CA ILE A 533 10.48 -17.47 8.26
C ILE A 533 11.46 -17.92 7.17
N ARG A 534 11.21 -19.08 6.57
CA ARG A 534 12.12 -19.67 5.58
C ARG A 534 11.41 -20.14 4.32
N ILE A 535 12.09 -19.97 3.19
CA ILE A 535 11.72 -20.50 1.88
C ILE A 535 12.61 -21.72 1.61
N LEU A 536 12.03 -22.86 1.28
CA LEU A 536 12.77 -24.08 0.94
C LEU A 536 12.58 -24.43 -0.53
N GLY A 537 13.66 -24.50 -1.31
CA GLY A 537 13.67 -25.06 -2.66
C GLY A 537 14.09 -26.52 -2.66
N ILE A 538 13.29 -27.38 -3.31
CA ILE A 538 13.62 -28.79 -3.57
C ILE A 538 13.69 -29.07 -5.07
N ASP A 539 14.58 -29.96 -5.48
CA ASP A 539 14.60 -30.45 -6.87
C ASP A 539 13.32 -31.25 -7.16
N ALA A 540 12.56 -30.85 -8.18
CA ALA A 540 11.26 -31.44 -8.47
C ALA A 540 11.32 -32.91 -8.95
N ALA A 541 12.51 -33.42 -9.30
CA ALA A 541 12.70 -34.79 -9.76
C ALA A 541 13.05 -35.75 -8.61
N THR A 542 13.76 -35.26 -7.59
CA THR A 542 14.33 -36.07 -6.50
C THR A 542 13.72 -35.76 -5.14
N GLY A 543 13.18 -34.56 -4.96
CA GLY A 543 12.70 -34.03 -3.69
C GLY A 543 13.80 -33.72 -2.67
N GLU A 544 15.06 -33.68 -3.12
CA GLU A 544 16.18 -33.25 -2.29
C GLU A 544 16.22 -31.72 -2.18
N PRO A 545 16.47 -31.16 -0.99
CA PRO A 545 16.72 -29.73 -0.83
C PRO A 545 17.90 -29.26 -1.68
N VAL A 546 17.72 -28.17 -2.41
CA VAL A 546 18.75 -27.53 -3.25
C VAL A 546 19.09 -26.11 -2.79
N GLU A 547 18.13 -25.43 -2.16
CA GLU A 547 18.32 -24.08 -1.63
C GLU A 547 17.36 -23.76 -0.49
N GLU A 548 17.76 -22.82 0.38
CA GLU A 548 16.96 -22.35 1.50
C GLU A 548 17.27 -20.87 1.74
N TYR A 549 16.25 -20.03 1.91
CA TYR A 549 16.41 -18.58 2.06
C TYR A 549 15.66 -18.05 3.29
N VAL A 550 16.17 -16.96 3.86
CA VAL A 550 15.52 -16.23 4.94
C VAL A 550 14.54 -15.22 4.37
N TYR A 551 13.31 -15.24 4.89
CA TYR A 551 12.27 -14.27 4.61
C TYR A 551 11.84 -13.62 5.92
N LEU A 552 11.69 -12.30 5.92
CA LEU A 552 11.21 -11.55 7.07
C LEU A 552 9.77 -11.16 6.84
N LEU A 553 8.86 -11.54 7.73
CA LEU A 553 7.47 -11.07 7.74
C LEU A 553 7.42 -9.57 8.12
N GLU A 554 6.41 -8.86 7.63
CA GLU A 554 6.14 -7.45 7.95
C GLU A 554 5.56 -7.29 9.39
N ILE A 555 6.30 -7.78 10.40
CA ILE A 555 5.85 -7.81 11.80
C ILE A 555 6.03 -6.45 12.46
N ASN A 556 4.93 -5.88 12.95
CA ASN A 556 4.90 -4.65 13.71
C ASN A 556 5.36 -4.80 15.18
N LYS A 557 6.24 -5.75 15.52
CA LYS A 557 6.66 -6.04 16.92
C LYS A 557 7.29 -4.85 17.62
N TYR A 558 7.89 -3.95 16.83
CA TYR A 558 8.53 -2.73 17.30
C TYR A 558 7.61 -1.51 17.30
N SER A 559 6.37 -1.70 16.82
CA SER A 559 5.35 -0.67 16.78
C SER A 559 4.72 -0.48 18.16
N GLY A 560 4.55 0.78 18.57
CA GLY A 560 3.63 1.18 19.63
C GLY A 560 2.16 1.01 19.22
N ARG A 561 1.87 0.64 17.97
CA ARG A 561 0.53 0.47 17.40
C ARG A 561 0.31 -0.99 16.96
N TYR A 562 0.11 -1.85 17.96
CA TYR A 562 0.05 -3.31 17.83
C TYR A 562 -1.36 -3.87 17.54
N LYS A 563 -2.25 -3.10 16.90
CA LYS A 563 -3.64 -3.55 16.68
C LYS A 563 -3.73 -4.80 15.80
N SER A 564 -2.95 -4.84 14.72
CA SER A 564 -2.88 -5.98 13.79
C SER A 564 -1.44 -6.44 13.58
N ARG A 565 -1.17 -7.72 13.82
CA ARG A 565 0.14 -8.36 13.59
C ARG A 565 0.04 -9.33 12.42
N ILE A 566 0.84 -9.09 11.39
CA ILE A 566 1.10 -10.08 10.34
C ILE A 566 1.96 -11.18 10.94
N ASP A 567 1.48 -12.42 10.88
CA ASP A 567 2.19 -13.57 11.42
C ASP A 567 2.10 -14.82 10.53
N LYS A 568 1.62 -14.65 9.30
CA LYS A 568 1.37 -15.73 8.34
C LYS A 568 1.62 -15.32 6.90
N ILE A 569 2.10 -16.28 6.11
CA ILE A 569 1.90 -16.34 4.66
C ILE A 569 0.48 -16.87 4.37
N GLY A 570 -0.10 -16.47 3.23
CA GLY A 570 -1.33 -17.01 2.66
C GLY A 570 -1.06 -17.97 1.50
N ASP A 571 -0.30 -17.54 0.48
CA ASP A 571 0.16 -18.37 -0.65
C ASP A 571 1.23 -17.60 -1.44
N ALA A 572 1.85 -18.23 -2.43
CA ALA A 572 2.88 -17.64 -3.27
C ALA A 572 2.87 -18.23 -4.69
N VAL A 573 3.22 -17.41 -5.68
CA VAL A 573 3.36 -17.84 -7.08
C VAL A 573 4.68 -17.36 -7.66
N TYR A 574 5.37 -18.23 -8.41
CA TYR A 574 6.61 -17.89 -9.10
C TYR A 574 6.32 -17.05 -10.34
N VAL A 575 7.05 -15.94 -10.52
CA VAL A 575 6.86 -15.03 -11.67
C VAL A 575 8.02 -15.05 -12.67
N GLY A 576 9.10 -15.78 -12.38
CA GLY A 576 10.29 -15.88 -13.24
C GLY A 576 11.54 -15.29 -12.58
N ASN A 577 12.73 -15.69 -13.03
CA ASN A 577 14.02 -15.12 -12.63
C ASN A 577 14.24 -15.03 -11.11
N GLY A 578 13.81 -16.04 -10.34
CA GLY A 578 13.95 -16.01 -8.88
C GLY A 578 12.95 -15.11 -8.16
N GLN A 579 11.95 -14.57 -8.87
CA GLN A 579 10.93 -13.68 -8.30
C GLN A 579 9.63 -14.43 -7.99
N PHE A 580 8.93 -13.96 -6.96
CA PHE A 580 7.65 -14.47 -6.49
C PHE A 580 6.67 -13.34 -6.21
N LEU A 581 5.37 -13.60 -6.33
CA LEU A 581 4.35 -12.86 -5.60
C LEU A 581 4.00 -13.65 -4.34
N VAL A 582 4.01 -13.00 -3.19
CA VAL A 582 3.77 -13.62 -1.88
C VAL A 582 2.68 -12.85 -1.15
N LEU A 583 1.66 -13.56 -0.69
CA LEU A 583 0.59 -13.00 0.12
C LEU A 583 0.95 -13.13 1.61
N GLU A 584 1.13 -12.01 2.30
CA GLU A 584 1.25 -11.94 3.77
C GLU A 584 -0.08 -11.50 4.38
N ARG A 585 -0.44 -12.04 5.54
CA ARG A 585 -1.71 -11.68 6.22
C ARG A 585 -1.64 -11.66 7.73
N ASP A 586 -2.47 -10.79 8.31
CA ASP A 586 -2.91 -10.87 9.70
C ASP A 586 -4.17 -11.74 9.85
N SER A 587 -4.78 -11.74 11.05
CA SER A 587 -6.06 -12.41 11.34
C SER A 587 -7.22 -11.42 11.55
N GLU A 588 -7.10 -10.19 11.05
CA GLU A 588 -8.19 -9.21 11.15
C GLU A 588 -9.32 -9.57 10.18
N LEU A 589 -10.55 -9.36 10.67
CA LEU A 589 -11.80 -9.65 9.95
C LEU A 589 -12.09 -8.63 8.83
N PRO A 590 -12.96 -8.98 7.87
CA PRO A 590 -13.48 -8.03 6.89
C PRO A 590 -14.00 -6.72 7.47
N GLY A 591 -13.67 -5.60 6.82
CA GLY A 591 -14.14 -4.26 7.20
C GLY A 591 -13.39 -3.62 8.36
N VAL A 592 -12.38 -4.30 8.92
CA VAL A 592 -11.43 -3.70 9.86
C VAL A 592 -10.42 -2.86 9.06
N THR A 593 -10.33 -1.57 9.37
CA THR A 593 -9.49 -0.63 8.62
C THR A 593 -8.00 -0.84 8.83
N GLU A 594 -7.57 -1.42 9.96
CA GLU A 594 -6.18 -1.88 10.16
C GLU A 594 -5.83 -3.22 9.50
N GLY A 595 -6.76 -3.88 8.80
CA GLY A 595 -6.52 -5.17 8.19
C GLY A 595 -5.35 -5.14 7.19
N LYS A 596 -4.43 -6.08 7.33
CA LYS A 596 -3.24 -6.21 6.49
C LYS A 596 -3.26 -7.54 5.76
N LYS A 597 -3.46 -7.48 4.45
CA LYS A 597 -3.33 -8.61 3.53
C LYS A 597 -2.46 -8.12 2.37
N TYR A 598 -1.15 -8.17 2.57
CA TYR A 598 -0.18 -7.57 1.66
C TYR A 598 0.22 -8.54 0.56
N VAL A 599 0.25 -8.04 -0.67
CA VAL A 599 0.89 -8.74 -1.78
C VAL A 599 2.27 -8.12 -1.98
N PHE A 600 3.32 -8.92 -1.79
CA PHE A 600 4.70 -8.54 -2.04
C PHE A 600 5.21 -9.19 -3.31
N LYS A 601 5.95 -8.43 -4.13
CA LYS A 601 6.93 -9.01 -5.06
C LYS A 601 8.20 -9.30 -4.27
N VAL A 602 8.72 -10.51 -4.37
CA VAL A 602 9.89 -10.98 -3.62
C VAL A 602 10.94 -11.46 -4.59
N ASP A 603 12.20 -11.12 -4.34
CA ASP A 603 13.35 -11.48 -5.18
C ASP A 603 14.41 -12.26 -4.39
N LEU A 604 14.92 -13.34 -4.98
CA LEU A 604 16.03 -14.12 -4.44
C LEU A 604 17.40 -13.59 -4.87
N LYS A 605 17.47 -12.69 -5.85
CA LYS A 605 18.73 -12.02 -6.22
C LYS A 605 19.29 -11.28 -5.00
N GLY A 606 20.58 -11.47 -4.73
CA GLY A 606 21.27 -10.96 -3.52
C GLY A 606 20.99 -11.73 -2.23
N ALA A 607 19.95 -12.57 -2.17
CA ALA A 607 19.61 -13.32 -0.97
C ALA A 607 20.63 -14.45 -0.71
N THR A 608 20.97 -14.66 0.56
CA THR A 608 21.91 -15.72 0.95
C THR A 608 21.22 -17.08 0.98
N ASN A 609 21.68 -18.02 0.16
CA ASN A 609 21.28 -19.43 0.29
C ASN A 609 21.91 -20.02 1.57
N ILE A 610 21.09 -20.25 2.59
CA ILE A 610 21.51 -20.72 3.91
C ILE A 610 21.59 -22.24 4.02
N LEU A 611 21.19 -22.99 2.99
CA LEU A 611 21.11 -24.45 3.06
C LEU A 611 22.48 -25.07 3.43
N GLY A 612 22.49 -25.84 4.53
CA GLY A 612 23.69 -26.54 5.00
C GLY A 612 24.76 -25.64 5.64
N THR A 613 24.50 -24.34 5.82
CA THR A 613 25.38 -23.44 6.57
C THR A 613 25.37 -23.78 8.07
N GLU A 614 26.43 -23.42 8.80
CA GLU A 614 26.49 -23.63 10.25
C GLU A 614 25.31 -22.94 10.96
N LEU A 615 24.95 -21.73 10.52
CA LEU A 615 23.85 -20.93 11.06
C LEU A 615 22.49 -21.62 10.89
N ALA A 616 22.21 -22.20 9.71
CA ALA A 616 21.00 -22.98 9.48
C ALA A 616 20.92 -24.25 10.34
N LEU A 617 22.06 -24.75 10.82
CA LEU A 617 22.21 -25.98 11.62
C LEU A 617 22.50 -25.74 13.12
N ARG A 618 22.51 -24.48 13.58
CA ARG A 618 22.92 -24.10 14.97
C ARG A 618 22.10 -24.74 16.08
N ASP A 619 20.92 -25.25 15.75
CA ASP A 619 20.10 -26.00 16.69
C ASP A 619 20.78 -27.30 17.21
N THR A 620 21.83 -27.76 16.52
CA THR A 620 22.65 -28.92 16.90
C THR A 620 23.91 -28.59 17.70
N LEU A 621 24.27 -27.31 17.90
CA LEU A 621 25.63 -26.90 18.32
C LEU A 621 25.76 -26.21 19.69
N GLY A 622 24.67 -26.02 20.44
CA GLY A 622 24.72 -25.69 21.88
C GLY A 622 25.31 -24.32 22.25
N GLY A 623 24.45 -23.29 22.28
CA GLY A 623 24.66 -22.04 23.04
C GLY A 623 24.59 -20.73 22.26
N ALA A 624 24.74 -20.76 20.93
CA ALA A 624 24.57 -19.59 20.06
C ALA A 624 23.09 -19.39 19.65
N PRO A 625 22.64 -18.15 19.37
CA PRO A 625 21.28 -17.91 18.88
C PRO A 625 21.00 -18.63 17.55
N THR A 626 19.80 -19.20 17.40
CA THR A 626 19.29 -19.72 16.13
C THR A 626 18.89 -18.56 15.19
N LEU A 627 18.69 -18.85 13.90
CA LEU A 627 18.19 -17.87 12.92
C LEU A 627 16.93 -17.13 13.42
N GLU A 628 15.97 -17.86 13.98
CA GLU A 628 14.71 -17.32 14.47
C GLU A 628 14.85 -16.45 15.73
N GLN A 629 16.04 -16.41 16.36
CA GLN A 629 16.32 -15.53 17.48
C GLN A 629 16.96 -14.21 17.07
N LEU A 630 17.47 -14.09 15.84
CA LEU A 630 18.20 -12.92 15.36
C LEU A 630 17.24 -11.88 14.78
N SER A 631 17.57 -10.60 14.95
CA SER A 631 16.97 -9.50 14.20
C SER A 631 17.50 -9.46 12.75
N ALA A 632 16.87 -8.66 11.88
CA ALA A 632 17.37 -8.40 10.53
C ALA A 632 18.83 -7.88 10.54
N ASP A 633 19.15 -6.96 11.44
CA ASP A 633 20.49 -6.38 11.59
C ASP A 633 21.51 -7.40 12.12
N GLU A 634 21.11 -8.28 13.03
CA GLU A 634 21.95 -9.37 13.51
C GLU A 634 22.16 -10.45 12.44
N LEU A 635 21.16 -10.74 11.60
CA LEU A 635 21.29 -11.64 10.45
C LEU A 635 22.31 -11.10 9.44
N LEU A 636 22.20 -9.82 9.09
CA LEU A 636 23.14 -9.15 8.20
C LEU A 636 24.57 -9.17 8.77
N ALA A 637 24.73 -8.93 10.08
CA ALA A 637 26.02 -9.00 10.75
C ALA A 637 26.66 -10.41 10.73
N GLU A 638 25.84 -11.47 10.62
CA GLU A 638 26.28 -12.85 10.43
C GLU A 638 26.46 -13.22 8.95
N GLY A 639 26.29 -12.27 8.02
CA GLY A 639 26.43 -12.45 6.58
C GLY A 639 25.23 -13.12 5.91
N VAL A 640 24.05 -13.06 6.53
CA VAL A 640 22.79 -13.53 5.92
C VAL A 640 21.99 -12.34 5.44
N HIS A 641 21.88 -12.23 4.13
CA HIS A 641 20.98 -11.30 3.45
C HIS A 641 19.62 -11.98 3.25
N PRO A 642 18.55 -11.49 3.90
CA PRO A 642 17.19 -11.93 3.61
C PRO A 642 16.78 -11.56 2.19
N VAL A 643 15.71 -12.18 1.70
CA VAL A 643 15.12 -11.83 0.39
C VAL A 643 14.67 -10.36 0.35
N HIS A 644 14.84 -9.73 -0.81
CA HIS A 644 14.29 -8.40 -1.08
C HIS A 644 12.78 -8.50 -1.31
N LYS A 645 12.02 -7.50 -0.82
CA LYS A 645 10.57 -7.46 -0.97
C LYS A 645 10.09 -6.05 -1.34
N LEU A 646 9.18 -5.98 -2.30
CA LEU A 646 8.49 -4.77 -2.72
C LEU A 646 6.99 -4.95 -2.51
N LYS A 647 6.35 -4.07 -1.73
CA LYS A 647 4.90 -4.12 -1.49
C LYS A 647 4.16 -3.61 -2.72
N ILE A 648 3.27 -4.43 -3.28
CA ILE A 648 2.52 -4.12 -4.51
C ILE A 648 1.07 -3.69 -4.20
N ALA A 649 0.45 -4.31 -3.19
CA ALA A 649 -0.94 -4.02 -2.84
C ALA A 649 -1.26 -4.40 -1.39
N ASN A 650 -2.32 -3.80 -0.84
CA ASN A 650 -3.03 -4.28 0.35
C ASN A 650 -4.47 -4.63 -0.02
N LEU A 651 -4.89 -5.89 0.13
CA LEU A 651 -6.19 -6.34 -0.37
C LEU A 651 -7.40 -5.58 0.25
N PRO A 652 -7.42 -5.27 1.57
CA PRO A 652 -8.45 -4.43 2.18
C PRO A 652 -8.60 -3.03 1.56
N THR A 653 -7.51 -2.34 1.19
CA THR A 653 -7.62 -1.00 0.57
C THR A 653 -8.15 -1.07 -0.85
N LEU A 654 -8.00 -2.21 -1.53
CA LEU A 654 -8.66 -2.52 -2.81
C LEU A 654 -10.11 -2.97 -2.66
N ASN A 655 -10.63 -3.01 -1.42
CA ASN A 655 -11.96 -3.48 -1.07
C ASN A 655 -12.17 -5.00 -1.25
N TYR A 656 -11.10 -5.81 -1.23
CA TYR A 656 -11.22 -7.26 -1.13
C TYR A 656 -11.39 -7.65 0.35
N ASN A 657 -12.65 -7.67 0.79
CA ASN A 657 -13.06 -7.88 2.18
C ASN A 657 -13.91 -9.16 2.33
N SER A 658 -13.54 -10.25 1.67
CA SER A 658 -14.33 -11.50 1.67
C SER A 658 -14.16 -12.33 2.94
N SER A 659 -12.95 -12.31 3.51
CA SER A 659 -12.52 -13.13 4.65
C SER A 659 -11.28 -12.54 5.31
N ASP A 660 -10.96 -12.95 6.55
CA ASP A 660 -9.64 -12.76 7.16
C ASP A 660 -8.56 -13.68 6.55
N LYS A 661 -8.99 -14.70 5.80
CA LYS A 661 -8.16 -15.71 5.18
C LYS A 661 -8.11 -15.57 3.66
N SER A 662 -7.47 -14.52 3.18
CA SER A 662 -6.98 -14.50 1.81
C SER A 662 -5.79 -15.45 1.74
N GLU A 663 -5.94 -16.59 1.07
CA GLU A 663 -4.93 -17.65 1.08
C GLU A 663 -4.42 -17.88 -0.34
N GLY A 664 -5.23 -18.35 -1.30
CA GLY A 664 -4.69 -18.64 -2.64
C GLY A 664 -4.33 -17.43 -3.50
N ILE A 665 -3.21 -17.50 -4.23
CA ILE A 665 -2.75 -16.47 -5.20
C ILE A 665 -2.25 -17.09 -6.52
N ALA A 666 -2.56 -16.47 -7.67
CA ALA A 666 -2.03 -16.89 -8.96
C ALA A 666 -1.70 -15.71 -9.89
N LEU A 667 -0.66 -15.85 -10.71
CA LEU A 667 -0.32 -14.90 -11.77
C LEU A 667 -1.09 -15.24 -13.06
N LEU A 668 -1.69 -14.23 -13.68
CA LEU A 668 -2.43 -14.31 -14.93
C LEU A 668 -1.70 -13.56 -16.06
N PRO A 669 -2.08 -13.78 -17.34
CA PRO A 669 -1.54 -13.02 -18.46
C PRO A 669 -1.79 -11.51 -18.29
N GLY A 670 -0.82 -10.69 -18.72
CA GLY A 670 -0.92 -9.23 -18.62
C GLY A 670 -0.62 -8.68 -17.21
N ASN A 671 0.11 -9.45 -16.40
CA ASN A 671 0.48 -9.10 -15.01
C ASN A 671 -0.72 -8.91 -14.07
N GLU A 672 -1.86 -9.52 -14.39
CA GLU A 672 -3.00 -9.55 -13.46
C GLU A 672 -2.78 -10.62 -12.39
N ILE A 673 -3.35 -10.40 -11.21
CA ILE A 673 -3.24 -11.30 -10.06
C ILE A 673 -4.63 -11.84 -9.75
N ALA A 674 -4.75 -13.14 -9.56
CA ALA A 674 -5.93 -13.76 -8.97
C ALA A 674 -5.70 -14.04 -7.49
N VAL A 675 -6.68 -13.75 -6.65
CA VAL A 675 -6.70 -14.12 -5.23
C VAL A 675 -8.00 -14.84 -4.89
N ILE A 676 -7.97 -15.78 -3.95
CA ILE A 676 -9.17 -16.45 -3.45
C ILE A 676 -9.10 -16.60 -1.93
N ASN A 677 -10.27 -16.60 -1.29
CA ASN A 677 -10.35 -16.78 0.15
C ASN A 677 -10.70 -18.21 0.56
N ASP A 678 -10.11 -18.62 1.68
CA ASP A 678 -10.68 -19.65 2.53
C ASP A 678 -11.91 -19.05 3.24
N ASN A 679 -13.05 -19.69 3.03
CA ASN A 679 -14.33 -19.33 3.64
C ASN A 679 -14.74 -20.29 4.76
N ASP A 680 -13.84 -21.18 5.22
CA ASP A 680 -14.09 -22.20 6.22
C ASP A 680 -15.32 -23.06 5.88
N PHE A 681 -15.56 -23.30 4.59
CA PHE A 681 -16.74 -23.98 4.06
C PHE A 681 -18.10 -23.34 4.45
N GLY A 682 -18.12 -22.08 4.87
CA GLY A 682 -19.30 -21.38 5.40
C GLY A 682 -19.68 -21.84 6.81
N LEU A 683 -18.72 -22.35 7.59
CA LEU A 683 -18.96 -22.99 8.89
C LEU A 683 -18.41 -22.21 10.08
N ALA A 684 -17.72 -21.08 9.85
CA ALA A 684 -17.05 -20.29 10.87
C ALA A 684 -17.99 -19.50 11.80
N GLY A 685 -19.26 -19.29 11.43
CA GLY A 685 -20.29 -18.73 12.32
C GLY A 685 -20.04 -17.34 12.95
N ALA A 686 -18.98 -16.62 12.55
CA ALA A 686 -18.50 -15.42 13.26
C ALA A 686 -18.12 -14.23 12.36
N GLY A 687 -18.85 -13.98 11.26
CA GLY A 687 -18.70 -12.75 10.45
C GLY A 687 -17.76 -12.83 9.25
N VAL A 688 -17.22 -14.01 8.94
CA VAL A 688 -16.66 -14.35 7.62
C VAL A 688 -17.82 -14.54 6.65
N SER A 689 -17.71 -14.08 5.40
CA SER A 689 -18.76 -14.35 4.42
C SER A 689 -18.82 -15.86 4.13
N ASP A 690 -20.02 -16.45 4.02
CA ASP A 690 -20.21 -17.85 3.57
C ASP A 690 -19.74 -18.06 2.11
N ASN A 691 -19.12 -17.04 1.52
CA ASN A 691 -18.89 -16.88 0.11
C ASN A 691 -17.46 -17.24 -0.25
N THR A 692 -17.35 -18.00 -1.33
CA THR A 692 -16.09 -18.20 -2.03
C THR A 692 -15.93 -17.08 -3.05
N VAL A 693 -14.94 -16.21 -2.86
CA VAL A 693 -14.75 -15.01 -3.66
C VAL A 693 -13.42 -15.06 -4.40
N LEU A 694 -13.48 -15.16 -5.72
CA LEU A 694 -12.32 -14.96 -6.60
C LEU A 694 -12.17 -13.46 -6.87
N GLY A 695 -11.04 -12.88 -6.49
CA GLY A 695 -10.64 -11.53 -6.85
C GLY A 695 -9.69 -11.56 -8.05
N ILE A 696 -9.89 -10.66 -9.01
CA ILE A 696 -8.96 -10.40 -10.11
C ILE A 696 -8.47 -8.96 -9.95
N ILE A 697 -7.18 -8.80 -9.70
CA ILE A 697 -6.51 -7.52 -9.55
C ILE A 697 -5.78 -7.23 -10.86
N SER A 698 -6.09 -6.10 -11.46
CA SER A 698 -5.53 -5.66 -12.72
C SER A 698 -4.85 -4.30 -12.56
N PHE A 699 -3.82 -4.05 -13.36
CA PHE A 699 -3.01 -2.83 -13.31
C PHE A 699 -3.20 -2.01 -14.60
N LEU A 700 -4.44 -1.95 -15.10
CA LEU A 700 -4.80 -1.41 -16.42
C LEU A 700 -4.80 0.13 -16.50
N GLY A 701 -4.52 0.82 -15.39
CA GLY A 701 -4.34 2.26 -15.36
C GLY A 701 -3.07 2.72 -16.07
N ASP A 702 -2.87 4.03 -16.14
CA ASP A 702 -1.70 4.62 -16.77
C ASP A 702 -0.93 5.42 -15.72
N ASN A 703 0.21 4.87 -15.33
CA ASN A 703 1.20 5.51 -14.47
C ASN A 703 2.40 6.02 -15.30
N GLY A 704 2.23 6.18 -16.61
CA GLY A 704 3.30 6.63 -17.49
C GLY A 704 3.86 7.99 -17.09
N MET A 705 5.10 8.23 -17.50
CA MET A 705 5.81 9.49 -17.26
C MET A 705 6.47 9.96 -18.55
N ASP A 706 6.61 11.27 -18.67
CA ASP A 706 7.56 11.87 -19.58
C ASP A 706 8.92 11.94 -18.89
N ALA A 707 9.93 11.26 -19.43
CA ALA A 707 11.20 11.00 -18.75
C ALA A 707 12.40 11.73 -19.36
N SER A 708 12.21 12.49 -20.44
CA SER A 708 13.34 13.10 -21.16
C SER A 708 13.00 14.48 -21.72
N ASP A 709 13.80 15.46 -21.31
CA ASP A 709 13.86 16.83 -21.82
C ASP A 709 14.57 16.98 -23.19
N LYS A 710 14.79 15.88 -23.92
CA LYS A 710 15.52 15.84 -25.21
C LYS A 710 14.75 15.17 -26.35
N ASP A 711 13.54 14.69 -26.10
CA ASP A 711 12.77 14.00 -27.13
C ASP A 711 11.94 14.95 -28.02
N ASP A 712 11.89 16.24 -27.65
CA ASP A 712 11.20 17.34 -28.34
C ASP A 712 9.67 17.14 -28.39
N SER A 713 9.10 16.35 -27.46
CA SER A 713 7.68 16.00 -27.42
C SER A 713 7.16 15.89 -25.99
N ILE A 714 5.83 15.82 -25.83
CA ILE A 714 5.23 15.38 -24.56
C ILE A 714 5.00 13.87 -24.71
N ASN A 715 5.74 13.07 -23.95
CA ASN A 715 5.84 11.63 -24.11
C ASN A 715 5.55 10.86 -22.82
N ILE A 716 4.34 11.06 -22.31
CA ILE A 716 3.79 10.33 -21.16
C ILE A 716 3.59 8.87 -21.58
N ALA A 717 4.48 7.99 -21.14
CA ALA A 717 4.47 6.58 -21.53
C ALA A 717 4.94 5.70 -20.36
N PRO A 718 4.57 4.40 -20.34
CA PRO A 718 5.10 3.47 -19.36
C PRO A 718 6.63 3.37 -19.42
N ARG A 719 7.30 3.40 -18.26
CA ARG A 719 8.76 3.34 -18.13
C ARG A 719 9.16 2.30 -17.07
N PRO A 720 10.22 1.49 -17.30
CA PRO A 720 10.70 0.49 -16.34
C PRO A 720 11.45 1.17 -15.19
N VAL A 721 10.72 1.97 -14.42
CA VAL A 721 11.20 2.85 -13.36
C VAL A 721 10.22 2.81 -12.20
N LEU A 722 10.74 2.80 -10.98
CA LEU A 722 9.98 2.93 -9.75
C LEU A 722 10.03 4.39 -9.27
N GLY A 723 8.89 5.06 -9.20
CA GLY A 723 8.78 6.41 -8.64
C GLY A 723 8.73 6.36 -7.12
N MET A 724 9.65 7.07 -6.46
CA MET A 724 9.67 7.22 -5.01
C MET A 724 8.66 8.30 -4.60
N TYR A 725 7.82 8.07 -3.60
CA TYR A 725 6.77 9.04 -3.26
C TYR A 725 7.36 10.36 -2.75
N LEU A 726 8.30 10.29 -1.80
CA LEU A 726 9.06 11.44 -1.28
C LEU A 726 8.19 12.70 -1.17
N PRO A 727 7.19 12.69 -0.28
CA PRO A 727 6.25 13.78 -0.24
C PRO A 727 6.81 14.96 0.53
N ASP A 728 6.64 16.16 -0.03
CA ASP A 728 7.04 17.42 0.61
C ASP A 728 5.96 17.80 1.63
N ALA A 729 4.79 18.25 1.15
CA ALA A 729 3.67 18.55 2.04
C ALA A 729 2.75 17.34 2.33
N ILE A 730 2.24 17.32 3.56
CA ILE A 730 1.22 16.36 4.02
C ILE A 730 0.05 17.05 4.74
N ALA A 731 -1.14 16.47 4.62
CA ALA A 731 -2.34 16.91 5.34
C ALA A 731 -3.19 15.73 5.82
N ALA A 732 -3.83 15.86 6.98
CA ALA A 732 -4.73 14.84 7.52
C ALA A 732 -6.19 15.29 7.45
N TYR A 733 -7.09 14.37 7.17
CA TYR A 733 -8.53 14.61 7.23
C TYR A 733 -9.29 13.36 7.68
N GLU A 734 -10.56 13.53 8.07
CA GLU A 734 -11.41 12.43 8.52
C GLU A 734 -12.64 12.32 7.62
N VAL A 735 -12.94 11.09 7.19
CA VAL A 735 -14.18 10.74 6.48
C VAL A 735 -14.76 9.49 7.13
N ASN A 736 -16.05 9.54 7.48
CA ASN A 736 -16.78 8.43 8.10
C ASN A 736 -16.10 7.84 9.36
N GLY A 737 -15.42 8.67 10.15
CA GLY A 737 -14.70 8.24 11.36
C GLY A 737 -13.35 7.55 11.10
N ALA A 738 -12.87 7.56 9.85
CA ALA A 738 -11.54 7.07 9.49
C ALA A 738 -10.64 8.25 9.10
N THR A 739 -9.42 8.24 9.62
CA THR A 739 -8.36 9.21 9.29
C THR A 739 -7.64 8.79 8.02
N TYR A 740 -7.39 9.77 7.14
CA TYR A 740 -6.59 9.64 5.93
C TYR A 740 -5.51 10.73 5.89
N ILE A 741 -4.38 10.41 5.27
CA ILE A 741 -3.25 11.31 5.04
C ILE A 741 -3.11 11.53 3.55
N VAL A 742 -3.14 12.79 3.12
CA VAL A 742 -2.92 13.21 1.73
C VAL A 742 -1.50 13.73 1.60
N THR A 743 -0.80 13.35 0.54
CA THR A 743 0.58 13.74 0.27
C THR A 743 0.73 14.42 -1.08
N ALA A 744 1.59 15.43 -1.18
CA ALA A 744 2.08 15.97 -2.44
C ALA A 744 3.45 15.36 -2.73
N ASN A 745 3.56 14.53 -3.77
CA ASN A 745 4.71 13.64 -4.00
C ASN A 745 5.74 14.31 -4.92
N GLU A 746 6.49 15.28 -4.37
CA GLU A 746 7.41 16.14 -5.09
C GLU A 746 8.64 15.39 -5.58
N GLY A 747 9.49 14.91 -4.67
CA GLY A 747 10.64 14.11 -5.03
C GLY A 747 12.01 14.53 -4.51
N ASP A 748 12.16 15.31 -3.44
CA ASP A 748 13.51 15.78 -3.11
C ASP A 748 14.54 14.70 -2.80
N SER A 749 15.80 15.05 -3.04
CA SER A 749 16.93 14.13 -3.01
C SER A 749 18.04 14.66 -2.11
N ARG A 750 18.91 13.78 -1.65
CA ARG A 750 20.14 14.24 -0.98
C ARG A 750 21.22 14.59 -1.99
N ASP A 751 21.35 15.88 -2.27
CA ASP A 751 22.39 16.45 -3.13
C ASP A 751 23.15 17.59 -2.41
N TYR A 752 24.27 17.25 -1.78
CA TYR A 752 25.14 18.15 -1.04
C TYR A 752 26.56 18.18 -1.64
N ASP A 753 27.32 19.25 -1.39
CA ASP A 753 28.73 19.38 -1.86
C ASP A 753 29.61 18.19 -1.43
N GLY A 754 29.37 17.64 -0.23
CA GLY A 754 30.11 16.51 0.34
C GLY A 754 29.54 15.12 0.06
N TYR A 755 28.29 15.03 -0.39
CA TYR A 755 27.58 13.76 -0.61
C TYR A 755 26.40 13.99 -1.57
N SER A 756 26.27 13.17 -2.60
CA SER A 756 25.11 13.18 -3.48
C SER A 756 24.70 11.75 -3.79
N GLU A 757 23.41 11.46 -3.70
CA GLU A 757 22.85 10.23 -4.24
C GLU A 757 22.38 10.37 -5.69
N GLU A 758 22.35 11.58 -6.26
CA GLU A 758 21.88 11.81 -7.62
C GLU A 758 22.86 11.27 -8.67
N GLU A 759 22.34 10.43 -9.55
CA GLU A 759 23.00 10.00 -10.78
C GLU A 759 22.04 10.15 -11.96
N ARG A 760 22.55 9.90 -13.17
CA ARG A 760 21.71 9.80 -14.38
C ARG A 760 21.64 8.36 -14.83
N VAL A 761 20.50 7.92 -15.36
CA VAL A 761 20.32 6.53 -15.81
C VAL A 761 21.36 6.10 -16.86
N LYS A 762 21.87 7.00 -17.70
CA LYS A 762 22.92 6.67 -18.67
C LYS A 762 24.29 6.39 -18.06
N ASP A 763 24.51 6.84 -16.83
CA ASP A 763 25.76 6.68 -16.09
C ASP A 763 25.73 5.43 -15.20
N LEU A 764 24.55 4.83 -14.99
CA LEU A 764 24.40 3.52 -14.37
C LEU A 764 24.94 2.38 -15.27
N THR A 765 25.41 1.32 -14.62
CA THR A 765 25.55 0.01 -15.28
C THR A 765 24.27 -0.76 -15.02
N LEU A 766 23.42 -0.95 -16.04
CA LEU A 766 22.17 -1.70 -15.88
C LEU A 766 22.42 -3.20 -16.05
N ASP A 767 21.82 -4.02 -15.17
CA ASP A 767 21.86 -5.48 -15.26
C ASP A 767 21.33 -5.92 -16.64
N PRO A 768 22.08 -6.72 -17.42
CA PRO A 768 21.68 -7.14 -18.76
C PRO A 768 20.58 -8.21 -18.81
N ASP A 769 20.37 -8.97 -17.75
CA ASP A 769 19.28 -9.95 -17.58
C ASP A 769 17.95 -9.24 -17.24
N VAL A 770 18.00 -8.14 -16.47
CA VAL A 770 16.82 -7.29 -16.18
C VAL A 770 16.53 -6.29 -17.30
N PHE A 771 17.55 -5.63 -17.82
CA PHE A 771 17.46 -4.60 -18.86
C PHE A 771 18.23 -5.01 -20.14
N PRO A 772 17.77 -6.05 -20.88
CA PRO A 772 18.46 -6.53 -22.09
C PRO A 772 18.52 -5.47 -23.22
N ASN A 773 17.73 -4.40 -23.11
CA ASN A 773 17.69 -3.25 -24.01
C ASN A 773 18.32 -1.97 -23.41
N ALA A 774 19.22 -2.10 -22.42
CA ALA A 774 19.88 -0.97 -21.74
C ALA A 774 20.39 0.12 -22.71
N SER A 775 21.05 -0.26 -23.82
CA SER A 775 21.58 0.72 -24.80
C SER A 775 20.52 1.61 -25.47
N ASP A 776 19.26 1.17 -25.52
CA ASP A 776 18.14 1.96 -26.02
C ASP A 776 17.52 2.80 -24.89
N LEU A 777 17.39 2.23 -23.69
CA LEU A 777 16.89 2.93 -22.51
C LEU A 777 17.79 4.11 -22.11
N GLN A 778 19.11 3.93 -22.15
CA GLN A 778 20.10 4.91 -21.72
C GLN A 778 20.39 6.04 -22.73
N LYS A 779 19.62 6.15 -23.82
CA LYS A 779 19.73 7.31 -24.72
C LYS A 779 19.16 8.55 -24.06
N ASP A 780 19.75 9.72 -24.34
CA ASP A 780 19.27 11.00 -23.81
C ASP A 780 17.78 11.27 -24.15
N LYS A 781 17.29 10.78 -25.31
CA LYS A 781 15.87 10.90 -25.72
C LYS A 781 14.94 9.85 -25.08
N ALA A 782 15.46 9.01 -24.20
CA ALA A 782 14.73 7.92 -23.54
C ALA A 782 14.81 8.14 -22.02
N LEU A 783 15.46 7.25 -21.28
CA LEU A 783 15.69 7.42 -19.84
C LEU A 783 17.05 8.01 -19.53
N GLY A 784 17.98 8.09 -20.49
CA GLY A 784 19.39 8.37 -20.20
C GLY A 784 19.64 9.66 -19.42
N ARG A 785 18.76 10.65 -19.55
CA ARG A 785 18.82 11.88 -18.76
C ARG A 785 18.01 11.86 -17.49
N LEU A 786 17.11 10.92 -17.26
CA LEU A 786 16.33 10.85 -16.03
C LEU A 786 17.29 10.81 -14.82
N LYS A 787 17.08 11.71 -13.85
CA LYS A 787 17.75 11.62 -12.55
C LYS A 787 17.28 10.38 -11.79
N THR A 788 18.22 9.73 -11.12
CA THR A 788 17.98 8.50 -10.37
C THR A 788 18.86 8.48 -9.13
N THR A 789 18.55 7.63 -8.17
CA THR A 789 19.37 7.45 -6.97
C THR A 789 20.40 6.35 -7.17
N SER A 790 21.60 6.57 -6.64
CA SER A 790 22.68 5.59 -6.51
C SER A 790 22.66 4.85 -5.17
N SER A 791 21.78 5.25 -4.24
CA SER A 791 21.72 4.66 -2.89
C SER A 791 20.98 3.32 -2.84
N GLN A 792 20.28 2.96 -3.91
CA GLN A 792 19.53 1.70 -4.04
C GLN A 792 19.39 1.29 -5.51
N GLY A 793 18.99 0.03 -5.74
CA GLY A 793 18.75 -0.53 -7.07
C GLY A 793 19.75 -1.60 -7.51
N ASP A 794 20.86 -1.76 -6.80
CA ASP A 794 21.76 -2.91 -6.88
C ASP A 794 21.38 -3.92 -5.79
N LEU A 795 20.61 -4.97 -6.14
CA LEU A 795 20.03 -5.87 -5.14
C LEU A 795 21.02 -6.91 -4.61
N ASP A 796 22.07 -7.25 -5.37
CA ASP A 796 23.09 -8.24 -4.97
C ASP A 796 24.48 -7.67 -4.69
N GLY A 797 24.66 -6.35 -4.85
CA GLY A 797 25.87 -5.63 -4.51
C GLY A 797 27.01 -5.87 -5.50
N ASP A 798 26.71 -6.26 -6.74
CA ASP A 798 27.72 -6.56 -7.76
C ASP A 798 28.15 -5.35 -8.60
N GLY A 799 27.46 -4.22 -8.42
CA GLY A 799 27.71 -2.94 -9.07
C GLY A 799 26.92 -2.72 -10.36
N ASP A 800 26.08 -3.66 -10.80
CA ASP A 800 25.01 -3.43 -11.76
C ASP A 800 23.64 -3.21 -11.09
N TYR A 801 22.75 -2.49 -11.78
CA TYR A 801 21.47 -2.06 -11.25
C TYR A 801 20.35 -2.92 -11.82
N ASP A 802 19.60 -3.53 -10.91
CA ASP A 802 18.37 -4.30 -11.12
C ASP A 802 17.13 -3.43 -11.21
N GLU A 803 17.15 -2.28 -10.55
CA GLU A 803 16.01 -1.38 -10.46
C GLU A 803 16.45 0.06 -10.73
N ILE A 804 15.63 0.79 -11.46
CA ILE A 804 15.83 2.21 -11.74
C ILE A 804 14.77 2.97 -10.95
N TYR A 805 15.18 4.00 -10.24
CA TYR A 805 14.30 4.83 -9.42
C TYR A 805 14.18 6.25 -9.98
N ALA A 806 12.99 6.83 -9.93
CA ALA A 806 12.78 8.26 -10.18
C ALA A 806 12.50 8.98 -8.87
N TYR A 807 13.05 10.20 -8.76
CA TYR A 807 12.69 11.16 -7.74
C TYR A 807 11.26 11.66 -7.98
N GLY A 808 10.44 11.54 -6.94
CA GLY A 808 9.03 11.89 -6.97
C GLY A 808 8.17 10.87 -7.70
N ALA A 809 6.99 10.60 -7.15
CA ALA A 809 5.96 9.83 -7.84
C ALA A 809 5.15 10.72 -8.80
N ARG A 810 5.42 12.04 -8.82
CA ARG A 810 4.82 13.06 -9.71
C ARG A 810 3.29 13.09 -9.64
N SER A 811 2.77 12.98 -8.41
CA SER A 811 1.36 12.72 -8.11
C SER A 811 0.96 13.24 -6.74
N PHE A 812 -0.28 13.02 -6.36
CA PHE A 812 -0.68 13.02 -4.96
C PHE A 812 -1.21 11.65 -4.59
N SER A 813 -1.08 11.30 -3.31
CA SER A 813 -1.58 10.04 -2.79
C SER A 813 -2.46 10.25 -1.57
N ILE A 814 -3.31 9.26 -1.29
CA ILE A 814 -4.09 9.17 -0.06
C ILE A 814 -3.72 7.84 0.61
N PHE A 815 -3.27 7.93 1.85
CA PHE A 815 -2.96 6.81 2.72
C PHE A 815 -4.00 6.71 3.85
N ASP A 816 -4.28 5.49 4.32
CA ASP A 816 -5.01 5.32 5.56
C ASP A 816 -4.11 5.60 6.78
N ALA A 817 -4.73 5.61 7.96
CA ALA A 817 -4.04 5.84 9.23
C ALA A 817 -2.89 4.83 9.52
N TYR A 818 -2.81 3.71 8.81
CA TYR A 818 -1.82 2.65 9.03
C TYR A 818 -0.74 2.62 7.95
N GLY A 819 -0.69 3.65 7.09
CA GLY A 819 0.29 3.78 6.02
C GLY A 819 0.00 2.90 4.80
N ASN A 820 -1.22 2.40 4.65
CA ASN A 820 -1.60 1.68 3.42
C ASN A 820 -2.06 2.68 2.36
N LEU A 821 -1.57 2.53 1.14
CA LEU A 821 -2.02 3.32 -0.01
C LEU A 821 -3.49 3.00 -0.34
N VAL A 822 -4.33 4.03 -0.36
CA VAL A 822 -5.76 3.98 -0.69
C VAL A 822 -5.99 4.48 -2.11
N PHE A 823 -5.30 5.55 -2.50
CA PHE A 823 -5.38 6.13 -3.84
C PHE A 823 -4.06 6.80 -4.22
N ASP A 824 -3.78 6.81 -5.52
CA ASP A 824 -2.72 7.61 -6.13
C ASP A 824 -3.24 8.21 -7.44
N SER A 825 -2.86 9.46 -7.77
CA SER A 825 -3.33 10.12 -9.00
C SER A 825 -2.69 9.61 -10.29
N GLY A 826 -1.73 8.69 -10.21
CA GLY A 826 -1.07 8.08 -11.35
C GLY A 826 -0.33 9.11 -12.19
N SER A 827 -0.66 9.17 -13.48
CA SER A 827 -0.15 10.16 -14.44
C SER A 827 -1.10 11.36 -14.67
N ASP A 828 -2.14 11.52 -13.84
CA ASP A 828 -3.19 12.52 -14.08
C ASP A 828 -2.62 13.94 -14.10
N PHE A 829 -1.67 14.27 -13.22
CA PHE A 829 -1.02 15.59 -13.22
C PHE A 829 -0.33 15.92 -14.53
N ALA A 830 0.51 15.02 -15.04
CA ALA A 830 1.14 15.21 -16.34
C ALA A 830 0.10 15.37 -17.47
N LYS A 831 -0.97 14.56 -17.46
CA LYS A 831 -2.05 14.67 -18.45
C LYS A 831 -2.78 16.00 -18.38
N LYS A 832 -3.08 16.49 -17.18
CA LYS A 832 -3.72 17.77 -16.95
C LYS A 832 -2.82 18.92 -17.38
N THR A 833 -1.56 18.89 -17.01
CA THR A 833 -0.59 19.88 -17.49
C THR A 833 -0.49 19.88 -19.01
N ALA A 834 -0.44 18.71 -19.66
CA ALA A 834 -0.43 18.62 -21.12
C ALA A 834 -1.74 19.10 -21.77
N GLU A 835 -2.87 19.02 -21.07
CA GLU A 835 -4.18 19.51 -21.52
C GLU A 835 -4.30 21.03 -21.39
N TYR A 836 -3.96 21.57 -20.22
CA TYR A 836 -4.17 22.98 -19.86
C TYR A 836 -3.01 23.89 -20.29
N GLU A 837 -1.77 23.41 -20.22
CA GLU A 837 -0.56 24.18 -20.48
C GLU A 837 0.46 23.42 -21.37
N PRO A 838 0.08 22.92 -22.56
CA PRO A 838 0.97 22.10 -23.41
C PRO A 838 2.27 22.81 -23.85
N ASP A 839 2.25 24.14 -23.92
CA ASP A 839 3.42 24.95 -24.31
C ASP A 839 4.38 25.22 -23.14
N LEU A 840 3.96 24.89 -21.91
CA LEU A 840 4.73 25.01 -20.67
C LEU A 840 4.72 23.68 -19.89
N PHE A 841 4.54 22.54 -20.57
CA PHE A 841 4.51 21.25 -19.91
C PHE A 841 5.85 20.93 -19.23
N ASN A 842 5.82 20.55 -17.95
CA ASN A 842 7.00 20.27 -17.11
C ASN A 842 8.06 21.36 -17.27
N GLU A 843 7.63 22.62 -17.20
CA GLU A 843 8.52 23.74 -17.48
C GLU A 843 9.59 23.95 -16.42
N ASP A 844 10.66 24.64 -16.80
CA ASP A 844 11.62 25.26 -15.88
C ASP A 844 11.85 26.70 -16.32
N GLY A 845 11.51 27.67 -15.46
CA GLY A 845 11.74 29.10 -15.71
C GLY A 845 11.14 29.66 -17.01
N GLY A 846 9.98 29.18 -17.44
CA GLY A 846 9.29 29.54 -18.69
C GLY A 846 9.63 28.66 -19.88
N ALA A 847 10.54 27.69 -19.73
CA ALA A 847 10.97 26.80 -20.81
C ALA A 847 10.28 25.43 -20.69
N LYS A 848 9.52 25.06 -21.72
CA LYS A 848 8.88 23.74 -21.84
C LYS A 848 9.88 22.60 -21.65
N ASP A 849 9.42 21.54 -20.98
CA ASP A 849 10.06 20.22 -20.88
C ASP A 849 11.36 20.20 -20.04
N GLY A 850 11.64 21.28 -19.30
CA GLY A 850 12.86 21.43 -18.50
C GLY A 850 12.95 20.50 -17.29
N ARG A 851 11.84 19.90 -16.85
CA ARG A 851 11.76 19.04 -15.66
C ARG A 851 11.32 17.60 -15.96
N SER A 852 11.12 17.24 -17.23
CA SER A 852 10.73 15.86 -17.59
C SER A 852 11.81 14.83 -17.28
N ASP A 853 13.09 15.18 -17.38
CA ASP A 853 14.22 14.35 -16.97
C ASP A 853 14.47 14.37 -15.44
N ASP A 854 13.58 14.99 -14.65
CA ASP A 854 13.74 15.16 -13.21
C ASP A 854 12.44 14.82 -12.42
N LYS A 855 11.84 15.76 -11.68
CA LYS A 855 10.63 15.54 -10.85
C LYS A 855 9.31 15.93 -11.56
N GLY A 856 9.34 16.37 -12.82
CA GLY A 856 8.15 16.61 -13.65
C GLY A 856 7.39 17.90 -13.32
N VAL A 857 6.19 17.79 -12.72
CA VAL A 857 5.40 18.98 -12.35
C VAL A 857 5.72 19.49 -10.94
N GLU A 858 6.37 18.66 -10.11
CA GLU A 858 6.74 18.94 -8.70
C GLU A 858 5.53 19.31 -7.81
N PRO A 859 4.70 18.32 -7.41
CA PRO A 859 3.63 18.56 -6.46
C PRO A 859 4.21 18.82 -5.07
N GLU A 860 4.19 20.08 -4.67
CA GLU A 860 4.86 20.61 -3.48
C GLU A 860 3.85 20.81 -2.34
N ALA A 861 2.88 21.68 -2.57
CA ALA A 861 1.90 22.05 -1.56
C ALA A 861 0.69 21.13 -1.52
N VAL A 862 0.16 20.86 -0.32
CA VAL A 862 -1.22 20.36 -0.15
C VAL A 862 -1.99 21.13 0.93
N GLY A 863 -3.16 21.64 0.57
CA GLY A 863 -4.15 22.19 1.48
C GLY A 863 -5.45 21.40 1.42
N ILE A 864 -6.10 21.17 2.56
CA ILE A 864 -7.42 20.51 2.61
C ILE A 864 -8.48 21.49 3.12
N GLY A 865 -9.64 21.50 2.49
CA GLY A 865 -10.79 22.31 2.91
C GLY A 865 -12.12 21.57 2.74
N THR A 866 -13.01 21.71 3.73
CA THR A 866 -14.39 21.22 3.63
C THR A 866 -15.32 22.38 3.28
N ILE A 867 -16.12 22.22 2.23
CA ILE A 867 -17.11 23.19 1.79
C ILE A 867 -18.46 22.47 1.64
N GLY A 868 -19.39 22.76 2.54
CA GLY A 868 -20.63 21.99 2.62
C GLY A 868 -20.35 20.53 3.00
N ASP A 869 -20.90 19.60 2.22
CA ASP A 869 -20.71 18.15 2.42
C ASP A 869 -19.49 17.57 1.67
N PHE A 870 -18.67 18.43 1.06
CA PHE A 870 -17.55 18.05 0.20
C PHE A 870 -16.22 18.43 0.85
N THR A 871 -15.24 17.54 0.74
CA THR A 871 -13.85 17.78 1.15
C THR A 871 -12.95 17.81 -0.07
N TYR A 872 -12.12 18.84 -0.17
CA TYR A 872 -11.27 19.13 -1.31
C TYR A 872 -9.79 19.09 -0.92
N ALA A 873 -8.96 18.54 -1.80
CA ALA A 873 -7.52 18.77 -1.83
C ALA A 873 -7.20 19.87 -2.84
N PHE A 874 -6.43 20.86 -2.40
CA PHE A 874 -5.81 21.89 -3.22
C PHE A 874 -4.32 21.58 -3.28
N ILE A 875 -3.79 21.29 -4.46
CA ILE A 875 -2.42 20.79 -4.61
C ILE A 875 -1.65 21.77 -5.47
N GLY A 876 -0.54 22.28 -4.95
CA GLY A 876 0.36 23.20 -5.64
C GLY A 876 1.40 22.43 -6.45
N PHE A 877 1.65 22.87 -7.67
CA PHE A 877 2.76 22.42 -8.49
C PHE A 877 3.82 23.51 -8.51
N GLU A 878 4.99 23.28 -7.91
CA GLU A 878 6.07 24.25 -7.79
C GLU A 878 6.52 24.70 -9.18
N ARG A 879 7.14 23.81 -9.95
CA ARG A 879 7.65 24.15 -11.30
C ARG A 879 6.57 24.55 -12.27
N GLN A 880 5.44 23.85 -12.27
CA GLN A 880 4.34 24.16 -13.17
C GLN A 880 3.57 25.42 -12.73
N SER A 881 3.81 25.95 -11.53
CA SER A 881 3.19 27.18 -11.01
C SER A 881 1.67 27.17 -11.12
N ALA A 882 1.06 26.06 -10.74
CA ALA A 882 -0.37 25.80 -10.85
C ALA A 882 -0.92 25.24 -9.55
N ILE A 883 -2.23 25.39 -9.36
CA ILE A 883 -2.98 24.75 -8.29
C ILE A 883 -4.05 23.88 -8.93
N VAL A 884 -4.06 22.59 -8.61
CA VAL A 884 -5.12 21.67 -9.02
C VAL A 884 -6.02 21.35 -7.84
N VAL A 885 -7.31 21.15 -8.13
CA VAL A 885 -8.32 20.86 -7.11
C VAL A 885 -8.94 19.50 -7.35
N TYR A 886 -8.97 18.67 -6.33
CA TYR A 886 -9.64 17.38 -6.33
C TYR A 886 -10.70 17.34 -5.23
N ASP A 887 -11.86 16.77 -5.53
CA ASP A 887 -12.80 16.35 -4.49
C ASP A 887 -12.38 14.97 -3.97
N ILE A 888 -12.01 14.93 -2.69
CA ILE A 888 -11.47 13.75 -2.00
C ILE A 888 -12.43 13.19 -0.95
N THR A 889 -13.71 13.57 -0.98
CA THR A 889 -14.65 13.06 0.03
C THR A 889 -14.86 11.55 -0.07
N ASP A 890 -14.71 10.95 -1.27
CA ASP A 890 -14.47 9.51 -1.41
C ASP A 890 -12.95 9.30 -1.56
N PRO A 891 -12.23 8.89 -0.50
CA PRO A 891 -10.78 8.69 -0.53
C PRO A 891 -10.33 7.61 -1.52
N THR A 892 -11.23 6.71 -1.94
CA THR A 892 -10.93 5.61 -2.87
C THR A 892 -11.17 5.99 -4.33
N ALA A 893 -11.80 7.14 -4.58
CA ALA A 893 -12.08 7.64 -5.92
C ALA A 893 -12.12 9.18 -5.95
N PRO A 894 -11.00 9.88 -5.66
CA PRO A 894 -10.91 11.31 -5.88
C PRO A 894 -11.27 11.73 -7.31
N GLU A 895 -11.92 12.89 -7.44
CA GLU A 895 -12.36 13.43 -8.72
C GLU A 895 -11.71 14.80 -8.98
N PHE A 896 -11.02 14.95 -10.11
CA PHE A 896 -10.46 16.23 -10.55
C PHE A 896 -11.59 17.24 -10.80
N ILE A 897 -11.42 18.44 -10.25
CA ILE A 897 -12.37 19.55 -10.37
C ILE A 897 -11.83 20.61 -11.32
N THR A 898 -10.68 21.21 -11.00
CA THR A 898 -10.16 22.33 -11.78
C THR A 898 -8.65 22.48 -11.74
N TYR A 899 -8.13 23.25 -12.69
CA TYR A 899 -6.73 23.62 -12.85
C TYR A 899 -6.65 25.15 -12.87
N TYR A 900 -5.86 25.72 -11.97
CA TYR A 900 -5.74 27.16 -11.79
C TYR A 900 -4.28 27.59 -11.91
N ASN A 901 -4.04 28.68 -12.63
CA ASN A 901 -2.81 29.45 -12.55
C ASN A 901 -3.13 30.94 -12.67
N ASN A 902 -2.19 31.78 -12.27
CA ASN A 902 -2.26 33.23 -12.45
C ASN A 902 -1.00 33.81 -13.10
N ARG A 903 -0.04 32.95 -13.49
CA ARG A 903 1.17 33.39 -14.15
C ARG A 903 0.91 33.76 -15.61
N THR A 904 1.75 34.65 -16.12
CA THR A 904 1.83 34.99 -17.54
C THR A 904 3.27 34.83 -18.01
N VAL A 905 3.46 34.11 -19.12
CA VAL A 905 4.76 33.95 -19.79
C VAL A 905 4.72 34.71 -21.11
N ASP A 906 5.52 35.79 -21.24
CA ASP A 906 5.64 36.56 -22.48
C ASP A 906 7.12 36.71 -22.88
N GLY A 907 7.51 36.11 -24.01
CA GLY A 907 8.88 36.20 -24.52
C GLY A 907 9.96 35.65 -23.58
N GLY A 908 9.62 34.67 -22.74
CA GLY A 908 10.49 34.11 -21.71
C GLY A 908 10.53 34.91 -20.40
N ASN A 909 9.71 35.95 -20.27
CA ASN A 909 9.53 36.67 -19.01
C ASN A 909 8.30 36.11 -18.29
N VAL A 910 8.51 35.50 -17.13
CA VAL A 910 7.45 35.00 -16.26
C VAL A 910 7.03 36.11 -15.29
N THR A 911 5.72 36.36 -15.16
CA THR A 911 5.14 37.36 -14.25
C THR A 911 3.89 36.80 -13.59
N GLY A 912 3.46 37.38 -12.46
CA GLY A 912 2.37 36.85 -11.65
C GLY A 912 2.93 35.97 -10.53
N ASP A 913 2.09 35.09 -10.00
CA ASP A 913 2.44 34.19 -8.90
C ASP A 913 3.09 32.90 -9.44
N VAL A 914 4.28 32.55 -8.95
CA VAL A 914 5.16 31.48 -9.47
C VAL A 914 5.68 30.60 -8.33
N SER A 915 5.64 29.29 -8.50
CA SER A 915 6.05 28.27 -7.51
C SER A 915 5.25 28.30 -6.21
N PRO A 916 3.98 27.81 -6.21
CA PRO A 916 3.18 27.68 -5.00
C PRO A 916 3.81 26.65 -4.04
N GLU A 917 4.26 27.14 -2.89
CA GLU A 917 4.96 26.36 -1.87
C GLU A 917 4.00 25.78 -0.83
N ILE A 918 3.03 26.59 -0.42
CA ILE A 918 2.15 26.28 0.69
C ILE A 918 0.75 26.80 0.41
N ILE A 919 -0.27 26.02 0.79
CA ILE A 919 -1.67 26.42 0.60
C ILE A 919 -2.41 26.37 1.93
N LYS A 920 -2.79 27.54 2.44
CA LYS A 920 -3.67 27.66 3.60
C LYS A 920 -5.10 27.89 3.17
N PHE A 921 -5.96 26.89 3.39
CA PHE A 921 -7.41 27.06 3.29
C PHE A 921 -7.96 27.82 4.50
N VAL A 922 -8.85 28.78 4.25
CA VAL A 922 -9.61 29.53 5.26
C VAL A 922 -11.10 29.40 4.94
N PRO A 923 -11.89 28.75 5.81
CA PRO A 923 -13.31 28.55 5.56
C PRO A 923 -14.09 29.88 5.63
N ALA A 924 -15.24 29.93 4.96
CA ALA A 924 -16.08 31.12 4.83
C ALA A 924 -16.47 31.74 6.19
N GLU A 925 -16.70 30.93 7.22
CA GLU A 925 -17.03 31.38 8.57
C GLU A 925 -15.86 32.07 9.32
N GLU A 926 -14.63 31.82 8.88
CA GLU A 926 -13.40 32.37 9.45
C GLU A 926 -12.81 33.49 8.59
N SER A 927 -13.29 33.65 7.35
CA SER A 927 -12.77 34.64 6.43
C SER A 927 -13.43 36.02 6.61
N PRO A 928 -12.69 37.11 6.35
CA PRO A 928 -13.18 38.47 6.55
C PRO A 928 -14.23 38.91 5.52
N ASN A 929 -14.36 38.20 4.39
CA ASN A 929 -15.36 38.47 3.36
C ASN A 929 -16.54 37.48 3.36
N GLY A 930 -16.54 36.47 4.25
CA GLY A 930 -17.61 35.47 4.33
C GLY A 930 -17.60 34.44 3.19
N GLU A 931 -16.47 34.31 2.49
CA GLU A 931 -16.26 33.38 1.37
C GLU A 931 -15.05 32.49 1.67
N ASN A 932 -15.00 31.26 1.13
CA ASN A 932 -13.84 30.39 1.30
C ASN A 932 -12.62 30.97 0.57
N LEU A 933 -11.46 31.01 1.23
CA LEU A 933 -10.22 31.54 0.68
C LEU A 933 -9.09 30.50 0.68
N LEU A 934 -8.18 30.65 -0.27
CA LEU A 934 -6.83 30.10 -0.24
C LEU A 934 -5.86 31.28 -0.06
N ILE A 935 -4.94 31.15 0.89
CA ILE A 935 -3.77 32.00 1.03
C ILE A 935 -2.58 31.13 0.64
N VAL A 936 -1.86 31.55 -0.40
CA VAL A 936 -0.83 30.74 -1.03
C VAL A 936 0.49 31.50 -1.01
N GLY A 937 1.54 30.85 -0.50
CA GLY A 937 2.91 31.34 -0.60
C GLY A 937 3.50 30.94 -1.94
N TYR A 938 4.16 31.87 -2.61
CA TYR A 938 4.80 31.64 -3.90
C TYR A 938 6.28 32.01 -3.81
N GLU A 939 7.14 31.00 -3.79
CA GLU A 939 8.53 31.12 -3.37
C GLU A 939 9.39 31.88 -4.40
N VAL A 940 9.31 31.47 -5.67
CA VAL A 940 10.09 32.06 -6.77
C VAL A 940 9.65 33.49 -7.09
N SER A 941 8.33 33.76 -7.12
CA SER A 941 7.87 35.16 -7.29
C SER A 941 8.05 35.99 -6.03
N GLY A 942 8.23 35.36 -4.87
CA GLY A 942 8.26 36.05 -3.59
C GLY A 942 6.95 36.79 -3.33
N SER A 943 5.81 36.12 -3.50
CA SER A 943 4.48 36.72 -3.34
C SER A 943 3.56 35.89 -2.45
N VAL A 944 2.57 36.55 -1.83
CA VAL A 944 1.44 35.87 -1.17
C VAL A 944 0.18 36.11 -1.97
N GLY A 945 -0.35 35.06 -2.59
CA GLY A 945 -1.58 35.09 -3.38
C GLY A 945 -2.83 34.83 -2.53
N ILE A 946 -3.86 35.65 -2.73
CA ILE A 946 -5.16 35.52 -2.06
C ILE A 946 -6.17 35.13 -3.13
N ILE A 947 -6.74 33.94 -3.00
CA ILE A 947 -7.63 33.34 -3.99
C ILE A 947 -8.95 33.00 -3.31
N GLN A 948 -10.08 33.30 -3.95
CA GLN A 948 -11.40 32.92 -3.46
C GLN A 948 -11.87 31.64 -4.15
N VAL A 949 -12.40 30.69 -3.38
CA VAL A 949 -12.99 29.45 -3.89
C VAL A 949 -14.43 29.71 -4.31
N GLY A 950 -14.76 29.54 -5.60
CA GLY A 950 -16.09 29.81 -6.13
C GLY A 950 -17.13 28.76 -5.73
N GLY A 951 -18.39 29.18 -5.57
CA GLY A 951 -19.51 28.25 -5.29
C GLY A 951 -19.79 27.24 -6.41
N GLU A 952 -19.24 27.45 -7.61
CA GLU A 952 -19.32 26.50 -8.74
C GLU A 952 -18.53 25.21 -8.47
N ILE A 953 -17.45 25.25 -7.67
CA ILE A 953 -16.67 24.06 -7.28
C ILE A 953 -17.56 23.03 -6.57
N VAL A 954 -18.43 23.50 -5.67
CA VAL A 954 -19.41 22.65 -4.97
C VAL A 954 -20.44 22.08 -5.94
N ALA A 955 -20.94 22.91 -6.87
CA ALA A 955 -21.94 22.48 -7.84
C ALA A 955 -21.39 21.41 -8.81
N VAL A 956 -20.12 21.51 -9.20
CA VAL A 956 -19.44 20.50 -10.03
C VAL A 956 -19.31 19.19 -9.26
N SER A 957 -18.84 19.22 -8.02
CA SER A 957 -18.76 18.02 -7.17
C SER A 957 -20.11 17.34 -6.95
N GLU A 958 -21.15 18.11 -6.62
CA GLU A 958 -22.53 17.60 -6.54
C GLU A 958 -22.95 16.93 -7.85
N GLN A 959 -22.70 17.58 -8.99
CA GLN A 959 -23.03 17.04 -10.29
C GLN A 959 -22.28 15.74 -10.59
N LEU A 960 -21.00 15.63 -10.23
CA LEU A 960 -20.21 14.42 -10.46
C LEU A 960 -20.69 13.26 -9.56
N ARG A 961 -21.06 13.55 -8.29
CA ARG A 961 -21.57 12.55 -7.32
C ARG A 961 -22.99 12.07 -7.56
N ASP A 962 -23.94 12.99 -7.65
CA ASP A 962 -25.36 12.65 -7.75
C ASP A 962 -25.68 11.91 -9.04
N ASN A 963 -24.80 12.04 -10.03
CA ASN A 963 -24.96 11.40 -11.31
C ASN A 963 -24.16 10.12 -11.45
N ALA A 964 -23.57 9.42 -10.48
CA ALA A 964 -23.05 8.09 -10.83
C ALA A 964 -22.89 7.08 -9.70
N ARG A 965 -23.75 6.06 -9.68
CA ARG A 965 -23.65 4.87 -8.85
C ARG A 965 -22.97 3.71 -9.58
N PHE A 966 -22.05 4.01 -10.50
CA PHE A 966 -21.20 3.07 -11.23
C PHE A 966 -19.89 3.74 -11.64
N LYS A 967 -18.81 2.97 -11.75
CA LYS A 967 -17.51 3.39 -12.27
C LYS A 967 -17.39 2.99 -13.75
N ALA A 968 -16.66 3.76 -14.53
CA ALA A 968 -16.28 3.44 -15.90
C ALA A 968 -14.75 3.53 -16.01
N PHE A 969 -14.10 2.58 -16.67
CA PHE A 969 -12.63 2.52 -16.80
C PHE A 969 -12.20 1.72 -18.03
N PRO A 970 -11.02 1.96 -18.62
CA PRO A 970 -10.13 3.07 -18.32
C PRO A 970 -10.75 4.39 -18.78
N VAL A 971 -10.51 5.46 -18.01
CA VAL A 971 -10.80 6.84 -18.43
C VAL A 971 -9.47 7.59 -18.33
N PRO A 972 -8.83 7.92 -19.46
CA PRO A 972 -9.30 7.79 -20.85
C PRO A 972 -9.32 6.36 -21.41
N ALA A 973 -10.14 6.12 -22.44
CA ALA A 973 -10.32 4.84 -23.13
C ALA A 973 -9.74 4.87 -24.56
N THR A 974 -9.15 3.75 -25.00
CA THR A 974 -8.73 3.54 -26.39
C THR A 974 -9.69 2.59 -27.09
N ASP A 975 -9.73 1.31 -26.74
CA ASP A 975 -10.57 0.35 -27.48
C ASP A 975 -11.86 -0.04 -26.76
N TRP A 976 -11.84 -0.02 -25.43
CA TRP A 976 -12.94 -0.47 -24.58
C TRP A 976 -13.15 0.47 -23.39
N VAL A 977 -14.41 0.56 -22.96
CA VAL A 977 -14.82 1.12 -21.67
C VAL A 977 -15.52 0.03 -20.89
N HIS A 978 -14.97 -0.35 -19.75
CA HIS A 978 -15.52 -1.30 -18.79
C HIS A 978 -16.26 -0.55 -17.69
N PHE A 979 -17.15 -1.25 -17.02
CA PHE A 979 -17.93 -0.78 -15.88
C PHE A 979 -17.71 -1.72 -14.70
N ASP A 980 -17.57 -1.19 -13.49
CA ASP A 980 -17.41 -1.98 -12.25
C ASP A 980 -18.59 -2.93 -11.98
N GLN A 981 -19.72 -2.63 -12.61
CA GLN A 981 -20.93 -3.41 -12.57
C GLN A 981 -21.69 -3.30 -13.88
N ALA A 982 -22.61 -4.23 -14.13
CA ALA A 982 -23.44 -4.17 -15.33
C ALA A 982 -24.34 -2.92 -15.32
N VAL A 983 -24.34 -2.17 -16.41
CA VAL A 983 -25.11 -0.93 -16.57
C VAL A 983 -26.09 -1.02 -17.74
N SER A 984 -27.26 -0.40 -17.56
CA SER A 984 -28.26 -0.23 -18.60
C SER A 984 -28.49 1.26 -18.85
N GLY A 985 -28.54 1.68 -20.10
CA GLY A 985 -28.51 3.10 -20.44
C GLY A 985 -28.11 3.38 -21.87
N GLN A 986 -27.43 4.48 -22.09
CA GLN A 986 -27.00 4.93 -23.42
C GLN A 986 -25.67 5.65 -23.33
N ILE A 987 -24.90 5.64 -24.40
CA ILE A 987 -23.69 6.46 -24.54
C ILE A 987 -23.91 7.48 -25.65
N LEU A 988 -23.59 8.74 -25.35
CA LEU A 988 -23.72 9.87 -26.24
C LEU A 988 -22.33 10.47 -26.52
N ASP A 989 -22.10 11.01 -27.73
CA ASP A 989 -20.93 11.84 -27.99
C ASP A 989 -21.08 13.25 -27.39
N ALA A 990 -20.02 14.05 -27.47
CA ALA A 990 -20.00 15.44 -26.98
C ALA A 990 -21.08 16.35 -27.61
N ASN A 991 -21.63 15.99 -28.77
CA ASN A 991 -22.73 16.73 -29.43
C ASN A 991 -24.12 16.20 -29.02
N GLY A 992 -24.18 15.25 -28.07
CA GLY A 992 -25.41 14.59 -27.65
C GLY A 992 -25.94 13.57 -28.65
N ARG A 993 -25.14 13.14 -29.64
CA ARG A 993 -25.53 12.09 -30.58
C ARG A 993 -25.40 10.73 -29.90
N LEU A 994 -26.46 9.92 -29.98
CA LEU A 994 -26.44 8.54 -29.50
C LEU A 994 -25.40 7.71 -30.27
N MET A 995 -24.46 7.13 -29.53
CA MET A 995 -23.41 6.24 -30.02
C MET A 995 -23.82 4.78 -29.89
N THR A 996 -24.26 4.38 -28.68
CA THR A 996 -24.76 3.03 -28.42
C THR A 996 -25.75 3.01 -27.25
N VAL A 997 -26.50 1.91 -27.14
CA VAL A 997 -27.41 1.62 -26.02
C VAL A 997 -26.81 0.48 -25.20
N LEU A 998 -26.84 0.65 -23.88
CA LEU A 998 -26.38 -0.34 -22.91
C LEU A 998 -27.57 -1.13 -22.39
N ASN A 999 -27.51 -2.45 -22.49
CA ASN A 999 -28.48 -3.40 -21.98
C ASN A 999 -27.77 -4.38 -21.05
N ASN A 1000 -27.59 -3.98 -19.80
CA ASN A 1000 -26.87 -4.75 -18.79
C ASN A 1000 -25.42 -5.09 -19.22
N ASN A 1001 -24.75 -4.11 -19.82
CA ASN A 1001 -23.38 -4.24 -20.31
C ASN A 1001 -22.38 -4.01 -19.17
N ARG A 1002 -21.34 -4.84 -19.08
CA ARG A 1002 -20.14 -4.56 -18.27
C ARG A 1002 -19.03 -3.87 -19.05
N GLU A 1003 -19.16 -3.79 -20.37
CA GLU A 1003 -18.19 -3.14 -21.23
C GLU A 1003 -18.80 -2.69 -22.56
N VAL A 1004 -18.10 -1.77 -23.23
CA VAL A 1004 -18.43 -1.23 -24.56
C VAL A 1004 -17.17 -1.06 -25.38
N ASN A 1005 -17.16 -1.62 -26.58
CA ASN A 1005 -16.11 -1.36 -27.56
C ASN A 1005 -16.30 0.02 -28.20
N VAL A 1006 -15.30 0.88 -28.04
CA VAL A 1006 -15.27 2.26 -28.54
C VAL A 1006 -14.17 2.48 -29.60
N SER A 1007 -13.43 1.44 -29.99
CA SER A 1007 -12.32 1.51 -30.97
C SER A 1007 -12.66 2.23 -32.27
N SER A 1008 -13.90 2.08 -32.75
CA SER A 1008 -14.39 2.70 -33.99
C SER A 1008 -14.88 4.14 -33.84
N TRP A 1009 -14.89 4.68 -32.62
CA TRP A 1009 -15.41 6.01 -32.31
C TRP A 1009 -14.33 7.07 -32.50
N ALA A 1010 -14.72 8.27 -32.90
CA ALA A 1010 -13.79 9.38 -33.03
C ALA A 1010 -13.22 9.78 -31.66
N PRO A 1011 -11.97 10.25 -31.57
CA PRO A 1011 -11.44 10.82 -30.34
C PRO A 1011 -12.30 11.98 -29.84
N GLY A 1012 -12.53 12.03 -28.54
CA GLY A 1012 -13.39 13.04 -27.94
C GLY A 1012 -14.11 12.55 -26.68
N MET A 1013 -14.89 13.44 -26.08
CA MET A 1013 -15.61 13.16 -24.84
C MET A 1013 -16.94 12.44 -25.13
N TYR A 1014 -17.24 11.44 -24.30
CA TYR A 1014 -18.47 10.65 -24.35
C TYR A 1014 -19.13 10.64 -22.97
N VAL A 1015 -20.46 10.50 -23.00
CA VAL A 1015 -21.31 10.55 -21.81
C VAL A 1015 -22.12 9.26 -21.73
N ILE A 1016 -21.88 8.46 -20.68
CA ILE A 1016 -22.67 7.29 -20.35
C ILE A 1016 -23.82 7.75 -19.47
N SER A 1017 -25.07 7.63 -19.92
CA SER A 1017 -26.25 8.01 -19.17
C SER A 1017 -27.09 6.78 -18.87
N THR A 1018 -27.26 6.47 -17.58
CA THR A 1018 -28.08 5.37 -17.08
C THR A 1018 -29.33 5.93 -16.38
N PRO A 1019 -30.51 5.31 -16.53
CA PRO A 1019 -31.75 5.81 -15.92
C PRO A 1019 -31.80 5.65 -14.40
N ASP A 1020 -31.09 4.66 -13.85
CA ASP A 1020 -31.17 4.23 -12.45
C ASP A 1020 -29.87 4.45 -11.67
N ARG A 1021 -28.75 4.67 -12.35
CA ARG A 1021 -27.42 4.77 -11.76
C ARG A 1021 -26.69 6.07 -12.14
N GLY A 1022 -27.37 7.01 -12.80
CA GLY A 1022 -26.84 8.32 -13.17
C GLY A 1022 -26.02 8.35 -14.47
N THR A 1023 -25.36 9.47 -14.73
CA THR A 1023 -24.45 9.75 -15.83
C THR A 1023 -22.93 9.81 -15.46
N ARG A 1024 -22.06 9.05 -16.15
CA ARG A 1024 -20.59 9.18 -16.13
C ARG A 1024 -20.05 9.76 -17.45
N ARG A 1025 -18.84 10.34 -17.42
CA ARG A 1025 -18.11 10.78 -18.63
C ARG A 1025 -16.87 9.91 -18.85
N PHE A 1026 -16.45 9.75 -20.10
CA PHE A 1026 -15.13 9.23 -20.43
C PHE A 1026 -14.55 9.91 -21.68
N LEU A 1027 -13.23 9.98 -21.76
CA LEU A 1027 -12.50 10.49 -22.92
C LEU A 1027 -12.06 9.32 -23.81
N LYS A 1028 -12.38 9.33 -25.10
CA LYS A 1028 -11.81 8.41 -26.09
C LYS A 1028 -10.56 9.04 -26.72
N LEU A 1029 -9.42 8.37 -26.61
CA LEU A 1029 -8.18 8.75 -27.28
C LEU A 1029 -8.10 8.14 -28.69
N LYS A 1030 -7.04 8.43 -29.45
CA LYS A 1030 -6.85 7.94 -30.83
C LYS A 1030 -6.89 6.43 -30.94
#